data_AF-A0AAW5IDW4-F1
#
_entry.id   AF-A0AAW5IDW4-F1
#
_cell.length_a   1.000
_cell.length_b   1.000
_cell.length_c   1.000
_cell.angle_alpha   90.00
_cell.angle_beta   90.00
_cell.angle_gamma   90.00
#
_symmetry.space_group_name_H-M   'P 1'
#
loop_
_entity.id
_entity.type
_entity.pdbx_description
1 polymer ?
#
loop_
_entity_poly.entity_id
_entity_poly.type
_entity_poly.pdbx_seq_one_letter_code
_entity_poly.pdbx_strand_id
1 'polypeptide(L)'
;MNYPLISEYIEAIKHSEDNFNVLSTLRPVYDKAGEIVMSSGNFAVVFKMKDESSGKLYAVKCFLKEQEGRDIAYQQITDELEYVSSNYLCSIKYLQKELFVDSTVSSDTEFPVLLMDWVEGVTLDKYVHQHISDKYVLQLITYQFCKMAAWLMSQPFAHGDLKPDNILVTEDGTLVLVDYDGMYVPAMQGQKARELGSPDYRHPMRTEDCFNEHIDDFPLALIGMSLKAIALDSSLLQNNAKSDSLLFSESDFKDIGDCLMMKSLYALLNDAEFSKLYALFTLAHSQQELSAVSFRLFLLNKVEKPIEEVFFTEATEEDFKYAIKDEYGVKYSRDGKKLLRASHSLWEEEYVVREGTEVICDGALQSTGIRSVKLPSTIISIGSEAFASNTFLDSCNIPASVKYIAHNNPWRECFHIMNMDIQSKNFIIKDGILYSSDFRIVYGAIYWKSVFNIDNRSKKICANAFLSNRFNKNKLKSIGLSNIEYIGIAAFSGCGSLQSVTIPNSVTSIGNRAFSSCKSLQSVTIPNSVTSIGDRVFIRCKSLQSVTIPNSVTSIGDRAFYLCESLQSVTIPNSVTSIGYEASSSCTSHQSVTIPNSVTSIGYEAFSSCKSLQSVTIPNSVTSIGYSAFSGCRFLQSVTIPNSVTSIGDYAFSSCVSLQSITIPNSVTKIGDGAFCGCESLQSVTIPNSVTNIGNNAFSGCNICFFICNSTYFQNDDVCLFNKDKTAIVCRIKDCVNYIIPNSVTSIGDWAFSGCDSLQSVTIPNSVTSIGDHAFRWCKSLQSVTIPNSVTKIGNYAFCGCRLLDEPSRLRLKELNYTQI
;
A
#
# COMPACT_ATOMS: atom_id res chain seq x y z
N MET A 1 -23.04 3.78 52.40
CA MET A 1 -24.01 3.86 51.30
C MET A 1 -24.43 2.45 50.91
N ASN A 2 -25.73 2.20 50.68
CA ASN A 2 -26.14 1.00 49.95
C ASN A 2 -25.96 1.30 48.46
N TYR A 3 -25.33 0.40 47.71
CA TYR A 3 -25.09 0.61 46.28
C TYR A 3 -26.21 -0.03 45.44
N PRO A 4 -26.53 0.52 44.26
CA PRO A 4 -27.55 -0.01 43.36
C PRO A 4 -27.24 -1.41 42.87
N LEU A 5 -28.30 -2.11 42.47
CA LEU A 5 -28.19 -3.40 41.78
C LEU A 5 -27.65 -3.22 40.36
N ILE A 6 -27.03 -4.26 39.79
CA ILE A 6 -26.53 -4.25 38.40
C ILE A 6 -27.66 -3.86 37.42
N SER A 7 -28.88 -4.37 37.63
CA SER A 7 -30.05 -4.03 36.80
C SER A 7 -30.42 -2.55 36.86
N GLU A 8 -30.25 -1.91 38.02
CA GLU A 8 -30.54 -0.48 38.22
C GLU A 8 -29.46 0.37 37.53
N TYR A 9 -28.19 -0.04 37.61
CA TYR A 9 -27.12 0.59 36.84
C TYR A 9 -27.32 0.46 35.34
N ILE A 10 -27.72 -0.71 34.83
CA ILE A 10 -28.03 -0.90 33.41
C ILE A 10 -29.11 0.08 32.95
N GLU A 11 -30.17 0.26 33.73
CA GLU A 11 -31.24 1.18 33.38
C GLU A 11 -30.78 2.64 33.37
N ALA A 12 -29.98 3.05 34.37
CA ALA A 12 -29.39 4.37 34.39
C ALA A 12 -28.48 4.63 33.17
N ILE A 13 -27.66 3.65 32.79
CA ILE A 13 -26.72 3.74 31.67
C ILE A 13 -27.43 3.80 30.30
N LYS A 14 -28.60 3.17 30.14
CA LYS A 14 -29.40 3.31 28.91
C LYS A 14 -29.81 4.76 28.64
N HIS A 15 -30.03 5.52 29.70
CA HIS A 15 -30.40 6.94 29.68
C HIS A 15 -29.24 7.84 30.14
N SER A 16 -28.02 7.47 29.72
CA SER A 16 -26.76 8.12 30.10
C SER A 16 -26.75 9.65 29.91
N GLU A 17 -27.44 10.17 28.90
CA GLU A 17 -27.58 11.59 28.60
C GLU A 17 -28.20 12.41 29.73
N ASP A 18 -29.13 11.80 30.47
CA ASP A 18 -29.89 12.44 31.55
C ASP A 18 -29.32 12.09 32.93
N ASN A 19 -28.64 10.94 33.03
CA ASN A 19 -28.19 10.38 34.31
C ASN A 19 -26.72 10.67 34.64
N PHE A 20 -25.88 11.02 33.67
CA PHE A 20 -24.52 11.52 33.95
C PHE A 20 -24.49 13.03 34.13
N ASN A 21 -23.74 13.50 35.12
CA ASN A 21 -23.55 14.93 35.35
C ASN A 21 -22.44 15.51 34.45
N VAL A 22 -21.19 15.09 34.64
CA VAL A 22 -20.04 15.58 33.87
C VAL A 22 -19.85 14.76 32.58
N LEU A 23 -20.22 13.47 32.60
CA LEU A 23 -20.01 12.51 31.52
C LEU A 23 -21.23 12.37 30.58
N SER A 24 -22.06 13.41 30.47
CA SER A 24 -23.31 13.40 29.70
C SER A 24 -23.16 13.16 28.19
N THR A 25 -21.94 13.26 27.64
CA THR A 25 -21.63 12.91 26.24
C THR A 25 -21.37 11.42 26.00
N LEU A 26 -21.25 10.63 27.06
CA LEU A 26 -21.02 9.19 26.95
C LEU A 26 -22.32 8.47 26.58
N ARG A 27 -22.22 7.50 25.67
CA ARG A 27 -23.29 6.56 25.32
C ARG A 27 -22.82 5.12 25.50
N PRO A 28 -23.70 4.19 25.93
CA PRO A 28 -23.36 2.78 26.00
C PRO A 28 -23.02 2.22 24.62
N VAL A 29 -22.03 1.34 24.59
CA VAL A 29 -21.70 0.54 23.41
C VAL A 29 -22.51 -0.75 23.46
N TYR A 30 -23.16 -1.08 22.36
CA TYR A 30 -23.96 -2.29 22.22
C TYR A 30 -23.21 -3.36 21.43
N ASP A 31 -23.40 -4.62 21.81
CA ASP A 31 -22.90 -5.76 21.07
C ASP A 31 -23.80 -6.12 19.87
N LYS A 32 -23.49 -7.21 19.17
CA LYS A 32 -24.28 -7.65 18.00
C LYS A 32 -25.68 -8.15 18.34
N ALA A 33 -25.93 -8.51 19.59
CA ALA A 33 -27.24 -8.93 20.09
C ALA A 33 -28.09 -7.72 20.53
N GLY A 34 -27.51 -6.52 20.57
CA GLY A 34 -28.18 -5.31 21.03
C GLY A 34 -28.12 -5.13 22.55
N GLU A 35 -27.24 -5.88 23.24
CA GLU A 35 -27.02 -5.77 24.68
C GLU A 35 -25.86 -4.82 24.99
N ILE A 36 -25.91 -4.15 26.13
CA ILE A 36 -24.82 -3.25 26.56
C ILE A 36 -23.57 -4.08 26.84
N VAL A 37 -22.45 -3.68 26.23
CA VAL A 37 -21.14 -4.31 26.48
C VAL A 37 -20.70 -3.94 27.90
N MET A 38 -20.68 -4.93 28.79
CA MET A 38 -20.27 -4.77 30.17
C MET A 38 -19.56 -6.02 30.71
N SER A 39 -18.82 -5.85 31.80
CA SER A 39 -18.27 -6.93 32.61
C SER A 39 -18.68 -6.72 34.07
N SER A 40 -19.05 -7.77 34.78
CA SER A 40 -19.44 -7.67 36.19
C SER A 40 -18.58 -8.57 37.07
N GLY A 41 -18.28 -8.09 38.27
CA GLY A 41 -17.58 -8.81 39.32
C GLY A 41 -18.29 -8.67 40.67
N ASN A 42 -17.67 -9.17 41.73
CA ASN A 42 -18.26 -9.21 43.07
C ASN A 42 -18.43 -7.83 43.74
N PHE A 43 -17.70 -6.81 43.26
CA PHE A 43 -17.61 -5.48 43.87
C PHE A 43 -17.95 -4.33 42.91
N ALA A 44 -17.97 -4.58 41.61
CA ALA A 44 -18.22 -3.56 40.60
C ALA A 44 -18.79 -4.16 39.31
N VAL A 45 -19.41 -3.29 38.51
CA VAL A 45 -19.76 -3.53 37.11
C VAL A 45 -19.11 -2.46 36.24
N VAL A 46 -18.53 -2.86 35.11
CA VAL A 46 -17.80 -1.98 34.20
C VAL A 46 -18.53 -1.94 32.86
N PHE A 47 -18.91 -0.75 32.43
CA PHE A 47 -19.60 -0.50 31.17
C PHE A 47 -18.65 0.05 30.12
N LYS A 48 -18.75 -0.45 28.88
CA LYS A 48 -18.08 0.14 27.73
C LYS A 48 -18.92 1.29 27.19
N MET A 49 -18.34 2.47 27.20
CA MET A 49 -18.99 3.72 26.80
C MET A 49 -18.22 4.38 25.66
N LYS A 50 -18.92 5.12 24.80
CA LYS A 50 -18.34 5.93 23.74
C LYS A 50 -18.70 7.39 23.94
N ASP A 51 -17.72 8.26 23.92
CA ASP A 51 -17.95 9.71 23.88
C ASP A 51 -18.38 10.11 22.46
N GLU A 52 -19.59 10.64 22.31
CA GLU A 52 -20.13 11.05 21.01
C GLU A 52 -19.36 12.22 20.39
N SER A 53 -18.71 13.06 21.21
CA SER A 53 -18.01 14.25 20.74
C SER A 53 -16.64 13.93 20.13
N SER A 54 -15.88 13.02 20.75
CA SER A 54 -14.53 12.64 20.33
C SER A 54 -14.46 11.30 19.61
N GLY A 55 -15.47 10.44 19.79
CA GLY A 55 -15.46 9.05 19.34
C GLY A 55 -14.60 8.11 20.20
N LYS A 56 -13.96 8.60 21.27
CA LYS A 56 -13.11 7.82 22.17
C LYS A 56 -13.94 6.84 23.01
N LEU A 57 -13.36 5.68 23.29
CA LEU A 57 -13.97 4.63 24.11
C LEU A 57 -13.44 4.68 25.55
N TYR A 58 -14.35 4.51 26.50
CA TYR A 58 -14.08 4.54 27.93
C TYR A 58 -14.69 3.33 28.63
N ALA A 59 -14.07 2.94 29.75
CA ALA A 59 -14.62 2.03 30.73
C ALA A 59 -15.18 2.87 31.90
N VAL A 60 -16.46 2.70 32.23
CA VAL A 60 -17.07 3.31 33.42
C VAL A 60 -17.33 2.21 34.45
N LYS A 61 -16.54 2.20 35.53
CA LYS A 61 -16.67 1.25 36.64
C LYS A 61 -17.61 1.85 37.70
N CYS A 62 -18.74 1.16 37.91
CA CYS A 62 -19.74 1.45 38.93
C CYS A 62 -19.62 0.44 40.07
N PHE A 63 -19.64 0.89 41.32
CA PHE A 63 -19.41 0.03 42.48
C PHE A 63 -20.70 -0.62 42.98
N LEU A 64 -20.62 -1.82 43.53
CA LEU A 64 -21.77 -2.61 43.99
C LEU A 64 -21.84 -2.75 45.52
N LYS A 65 -20.80 -2.33 46.24
CA LYS A 65 -20.69 -2.44 47.70
C LYS A 65 -19.89 -1.27 48.26
N GLU A 66 -20.17 -0.88 49.49
CA GLU A 66 -19.36 0.09 50.23
C GLU A 66 -18.00 -0.50 50.63
N GLN A 67 -16.97 0.33 50.59
CA GLN A 67 -15.65 0.05 51.15
C GLN A 67 -15.15 1.30 51.87
N GLU A 68 -14.83 1.17 53.15
CA GLU A 68 -14.40 2.29 53.98
C GLU A 68 -13.17 3.02 53.38
N GLY A 69 -13.30 4.33 53.22
CA GLY A 69 -12.25 5.22 52.69
C GLY A 69 -11.96 5.10 51.19
N ARG A 70 -12.71 4.28 50.42
CA ARG A 70 -12.49 4.06 48.97
C ARG A 70 -12.39 5.38 48.19
N ASP A 71 -13.28 6.31 48.51
CA ASP A 71 -13.33 7.65 47.94
C ASP A 71 -12.00 8.38 48.08
N ILE A 72 -11.44 8.42 49.30
CA ILE A 72 -10.16 9.05 49.59
C ILE A 72 -9.04 8.33 48.81
N ALA A 73 -9.06 6.99 48.74
CA ALA A 73 -8.02 6.26 48.01
C ALA A 73 -8.03 6.55 46.52
N TYR A 74 -9.19 6.45 45.87
CA TYR A 74 -9.26 6.67 44.43
C TYR A 74 -8.98 8.12 44.04
N GLN A 75 -9.28 9.09 44.91
CA GLN A 75 -8.82 10.48 44.75
C GLN A 75 -7.29 10.54 44.79
N GLN A 76 -6.66 9.98 45.82
CA GLN A 76 -5.19 9.95 45.94
C GLN A 76 -4.53 9.23 44.75
N ILE A 77 -5.09 8.10 44.29
CA ILE A 77 -4.60 7.36 43.11
C ILE A 77 -4.72 8.21 41.85
N THR A 78 -5.87 8.86 41.64
CA THR A 78 -6.10 9.71 40.47
C THR A 78 -5.13 10.89 40.43
N ASP A 79 -4.94 11.58 41.57
CA ASP A 79 -4.07 12.75 41.67
C ASP A 79 -2.60 12.40 41.43
N GLU A 80 -2.13 11.28 41.97
CA GLU A 80 -0.74 10.83 41.81
C GLU A 80 -0.47 10.32 40.39
N LEU A 81 -1.42 9.59 39.79
CA LEU A 81 -1.26 9.04 38.45
C LEU A 81 -1.48 10.06 37.32
N GLU A 82 -2.10 11.20 37.57
CA GLU A 82 -2.32 12.26 36.58
C GLU A 82 -1.01 12.69 35.88
N TYR A 83 0.11 12.64 36.60
CA TYR A 83 1.43 13.09 36.12
C TYR A 83 2.33 11.94 35.64
N VAL A 84 1.85 10.69 35.65
CA VAL A 84 2.64 9.51 35.26
C VAL A 84 2.42 9.21 33.77
N SER A 85 3.47 9.38 32.96
CA SER A 85 3.43 9.02 31.53
C SER A 85 3.91 7.59 31.32
N SER A 86 3.00 6.69 30.93
CA SER A 86 3.31 5.30 30.63
C SER A 86 2.28 4.67 29.69
N ASN A 87 2.72 3.76 28.84
CA ASN A 87 1.83 2.92 28.02
C ASN A 87 1.29 1.70 28.79
N TYR A 88 1.78 1.47 30.02
CA TYR A 88 1.35 0.35 30.87
C TYR A 88 0.13 0.68 31.74
N LEU A 89 -0.28 1.94 31.82
CA LEU A 89 -1.41 2.39 32.65
C LEU A 89 -2.49 3.02 31.78
N CYS A 90 -3.74 2.80 32.14
CA CYS A 90 -4.86 3.59 31.65
C CYS A 90 -4.93 4.93 32.37
N SER A 91 -5.39 5.98 31.70
CA SER A 91 -5.85 7.17 32.41
C SER A 91 -7.01 6.79 33.30
N ILE A 92 -7.02 7.30 34.52
CA ILE A 92 -8.03 7.03 35.55
C ILE A 92 -8.56 8.35 36.08
N LYS A 93 -9.87 8.42 36.36
CA LYS A 93 -10.49 9.58 37.01
C LYS A 93 -11.62 9.13 37.91
N TYR A 94 -11.54 9.48 39.18
CA TYR A 94 -12.58 9.21 40.15
C TYR A 94 -13.55 10.39 40.28
N LEU A 95 -14.85 10.10 40.19
CA LEU A 95 -15.92 11.10 40.26
C LEU A 95 -16.93 10.69 41.33
N GLN A 96 -16.99 11.44 42.43
CA GLN A 96 -17.72 11.04 43.65
C GLN A 96 -19.27 11.01 43.49
N LYS A 97 -19.82 11.90 42.67
CA LYS A 97 -21.27 12.12 42.51
C LYS A 97 -21.59 12.35 41.03
N GLU A 98 -21.48 11.28 40.27
CA GLU A 98 -21.44 11.39 38.80
C GLU A 98 -22.64 10.74 38.13
N LEU A 99 -23.05 9.55 38.60
CA LEU A 99 -24.15 8.81 38.01
C LEU A 99 -25.37 8.86 38.91
N PHE A 100 -26.44 9.44 38.40
CA PHE A 100 -27.75 9.40 39.01
C PHE A 100 -28.39 8.03 38.77
N VAL A 101 -28.85 7.38 39.84
CA VAL A 101 -29.52 6.07 39.75
C VAL A 101 -30.74 6.07 40.67
N ASP A 102 -31.91 5.78 40.11
CA ASP A 102 -33.13 5.52 40.89
C ASP A 102 -33.04 4.09 41.47
N SER A 103 -32.55 4.00 42.72
CA SER A 103 -32.30 2.72 43.38
C SER A 103 -33.40 2.37 44.37
N THR A 104 -33.87 1.13 44.31
CA THR A 104 -34.85 0.59 45.25
C THR A 104 -34.23 0.14 46.58
N VAL A 105 -32.89 0.04 46.63
CA VAL A 105 -32.13 -0.50 47.78
C VAL A 105 -31.30 0.56 48.51
N SER A 106 -31.26 1.80 48.00
CA SER A 106 -30.53 2.92 48.57
C SER A 106 -31.40 4.17 48.67
N SER A 107 -31.15 4.98 49.70
CA SER A 107 -31.74 6.32 49.83
C SER A 107 -30.95 7.40 49.09
N ASP A 108 -29.72 7.08 48.67
CA ASP A 108 -28.86 7.97 47.91
C ASP A 108 -29.27 7.95 46.43
N THR A 109 -29.14 9.09 45.75
CA THR A 109 -29.53 9.23 44.34
C THR A 109 -28.34 9.43 43.40
N GLU A 110 -27.17 9.80 43.93
CA GLU A 110 -25.94 10.06 43.18
C GLU A 110 -24.86 9.09 43.64
N PHE A 111 -24.26 8.38 42.69
CA PHE A 111 -23.27 7.35 42.96
C PHE A 111 -21.92 7.69 42.33
N PRO A 112 -20.81 7.27 42.97
CA PRO A 112 -19.49 7.47 42.42
C PRO A 112 -19.23 6.54 41.24
N VAL A 113 -18.43 7.01 40.28
CA VAL A 113 -17.92 6.19 39.19
C VAL A 113 -16.41 6.42 39.02
N LEU A 114 -15.76 5.38 38.50
CA LEU A 114 -14.37 5.47 38.07
C LEU A 114 -14.34 5.41 36.53
N LEU A 115 -13.86 6.47 35.91
CA LEU A 115 -13.68 6.56 34.47
C LEU A 115 -12.27 6.14 34.10
N MET A 116 -12.14 5.22 33.15
CA MET A 116 -10.87 4.76 32.60
C MET A 116 -10.91 4.72 31.07
N ASP A 117 -9.75 4.78 30.43
CA ASP A 117 -9.66 4.48 28.99
C ASP A 117 -10.03 3.01 28.72
N TRP A 118 -10.84 2.76 27.69
CA TRP A 118 -11.17 1.40 27.29
C TRP A 118 -10.00 0.76 26.55
N VAL A 119 -9.54 -0.40 27.02
CA VAL A 119 -8.47 -1.17 26.39
C VAL A 119 -9.06 -2.41 25.72
N GLU A 120 -8.84 -2.53 24.41
CA GLU A 120 -9.17 -3.76 23.68
C GLU A 120 -8.03 -4.77 23.84
N GLY A 121 -8.33 -5.90 24.48
CA GLY A 121 -7.33 -6.95 24.70
C GLY A 121 -7.91 -8.18 25.36
N VAL A 122 -7.04 -9.15 25.60
CA VAL A 122 -7.33 -10.35 26.41
C VAL A 122 -6.43 -10.35 27.64
N THR A 123 -6.87 -10.97 28.72
CA THR A 123 -6.05 -11.10 29.94
C THR A 123 -4.79 -11.93 29.66
N LEU A 124 -3.71 -11.67 30.40
CA LEU A 124 -2.39 -12.27 30.17
C LEU A 124 -2.41 -13.80 30.28
N ASP A 125 -3.16 -14.35 31.22
CA ASP A 125 -3.40 -15.79 31.35
C ASP A 125 -4.06 -16.37 30.08
N LYS A 126 -5.14 -15.75 29.58
CA LYS A 126 -5.83 -16.19 28.37
C LYS A 126 -4.92 -16.10 27.15
N TYR A 127 -4.14 -15.03 27.05
CA TYR A 127 -3.16 -14.86 25.97
C TYR A 127 -2.14 -16.01 25.96
N VAL A 128 -1.55 -16.32 27.12
CA VAL A 128 -0.58 -17.42 27.25
C VAL A 128 -1.21 -18.76 26.86
N HIS A 129 -2.44 -19.05 27.30
CA HIS A 129 -3.15 -20.27 26.92
C HIS A 129 -3.46 -20.35 25.42
N GLN A 130 -3.89 -19.24 24.80
CA GLN A 130 -4.16 -19.17 23.35
C GLN A 130 -2.91 -19.39 22.50
N HIS A 131 -1.74 -19.02 23.03
CA HIS A 131 -0.46 -19.08 22.34
C HIS A 131 0.49 -20.15 22.89
N ILE A 132 -0.02 -21.13 23.65
CA ILE A 132 0.81 -22.12 24.37
C ILE A 132 1.72 -22.96 23.46
N SER A 133 1.38 -23.06 22.17
CA SER A 133 2.15 -23.80 21.17
C SER A 133 3.18 -22.94 20.40
N ASP A 134 3.17 -21.63 20.59
CA ASP A 134 4.06 -20.69 19.91
C ASP A 134 5.15 -20.18 20.88
N LYS A 135 6.30 -20.86 20.83
CA LYS A 135 7.43 -20.55 21.70
C LYS A 135 7.94 -19.11 21.52
N TYR A 136 7.90 -18.57 20.31
CA TYR A 136 8.37 -17.20 20.06
C TYR A 136 7.43 -16.18 20.71
N VAL A 137 6.11 -16.35 20.55
CA VAL A 137 5.12 -15.47 21.19
C VAL A 137 5.23 -15.52 22.71
N LEU A 138 5.40 -16.71 23.29
CA LEU A 138 5.61 -16.87 24.74
C LEU A 138 6.90 -16.19 25.23
N GLN A 139 7.99 -16.28 24.48
CA GLN A 139 9.23 -15.58 24.84
C GLN A 139 9.08 -14.06 24.70
N LEU A 140 8.38 -13.58 23.66
CA LEU A 140 8.15 -12.16 23.44
C LEU A 140 7.26 -11.54 24.52
N ILE A 141 6.17 -12.20 24.90
CA ILE A 141 5.29 -11.71 25.97
C ILE A 141 6.02 -11.73 27.33
N THR A 142 6.87 -12.74 27.58
CA THR A 142 7.76 -12.77 28.75
C THR A 142 8.68 -11.56 28.76
N TYR A 143 9.33 -11.26 27.63
CA TYR A 143 10.20 -10.09 27.49
C TYR A 143 9.45 -8.77 27.77
N GLN A 144 8.24 -8.60 27.22
CA GLN A 144 7.42 -7.42 27.45
C GLN A 144 6.98 -7.29 28.92
N PHE A 145 6.56 -8.40 29.53
CA PHE A 145 6.18 -8.43 30.94
C PHE A 145 7.36 -8.03 31.82
N CYS A 146 8.54 -8.60 31.60
CA CYS A 146 9.69 -8.24 32.42
C CYS A 146 10.13 -6.78 32.22
N LYS A 147 9.89 -6.17 31.05
CA LYS A 147 10.07 -4.71 30.88
C LYS A 147 9.07 -3.91 31.70
N MET A 148 7.79 -4.30 31.69
CA MET A 148 6.75 -3.69 32.52
C MET A 148 7.10 -3.85 34.01
N ALA A 149 7.56 -5.03 34.43
CA ALA A 149 7.99 -5.31 35.80
C ALA A 149 9.16 -4.44 36.23
N ALA A 150 10.20 -4.33 35.38
CA ALA A 150 11.33 -3.43 35.63
C ALA A 150 10.89 -1.97 35.77
N TRP A 151 9.89 -1.54 35.00
CA TRP A 151 9.34 -0.19 35.08
C TRP A 151 8.51 0.03 36.35
N LEU A 152 7.64 -0.92 36.73
CA LEU A 152 6.83 -0.86 37.95
C LEU A 152 7.71 -0.79 39.19
N MET A 153 8.73 -1.65 39.30
CA MET A 153 9.69 -1.62 40.42
C MET A 153 10.45 -0.29 40.53
N SER A 154 10.52 0.51 39.47
CA SER A 154 11.18 1.82 39.51
C SER A 154 10.23 2.96 39.87
N GLN A 155 8.94 2.69 40.07
CA GLN A 155 7.94 3.70 40.41
C GLN A 155 7.82 3.87 41.94
N PRO A 156 7.38 5.05 42.41
CA PRO A 156 7.10 5.29 43.83
C PRO A 156 5.71 4.76 44.27
N PHE A 157 5.07 3.94 43.43
CA PHE A 157 3.73 3.40 43.64
C PHE A 157 3.70 1.92 43.23
N ALA A 158 2.70 1.19 43.69
CA ALA A 158 2.49 -0.22 43.36
C ALA A 158 1.02 -0.51 43.10
N HIS A 159 0.72 -1.38 42.14
CA HIS A 159 -0.63 -1.79 41.71
C HIS A 159 -1.40 -2.51 42.84
N GLY A 160 -0.73 -3.39 43.60
CA GLY A 160 -1.22 -3.93 44.86
C GLY A 160 -2.15 -5.15 44.79
N ASP A 161 -2.86 -5.38 43.68
CA ASP A 161 -3.52 -6.66 43.34
C ASP A 161 -3.02 -7.19 41.99
N LEU A 162 -1.70 -7.20 41.80
CA LEU A 162 -1.09 -7.61 40.55
C LEU A 162 -1.25 -9.12 40.31
N LYS A 163 -2.01 -9.46 39.27
CA LYS A 163 -2.24 -10.83 38.77
C LYS A 163 -2.44 -10.83 37.26
N PRO A 164 -2.26 -11.98 36.56
CA PRO A 164 -2.43 -12.07 35.11
C PRO A 164 -3.78 -11.53 34.59
N ASP A 165 -4.86 -11.73 35.35
CA ASP A 165 -6.21 -11.27 34.99
C ASP A 165 -6.36 -9.74 34.97
N ASN A 166 -5.50 -9.03 35.71
CA ASN A 166 -5.46 -7.57 35.77
C ASN A 166 -4.46 -6.97 34.77
N ILE A 167 -3.89 -7.80 33.87
CA ILE A 167 -2.96 -7.37 32.82
C ILE A 167 -3.58 -7.73 31.47
N LEU A 168 -3.96 -6.73 30.69
CA LEU A 168 -4.45 -6.92 29.34
C LEU A 168 -3.29 -6.92 28.33
N VAL A 169 -3.38 -7.84 27.37
CA VAL A 169 -2.54 -7.89 26.18
C VAL A 169 -3.34 -7.36 25.00
N THR A 170 -2.92 -6.23 24.45
CA THR A 170 -3.53 -5.62 23.26
C THR A 170 -3.15 -6.37 21.98
N GLU A 171 -3.83 -6.09 20.86
CA GLU A 171 -3.59 -6.76 19.57
C GLU A 171 -2.14 -6.59 19.06
N ASP A 172 -1.48 -5.48 19.40
CA ASP A 172 -0.08 -5.21 19.06
C ASP A 172 0.93 -5.82 20.06
N GLY A 173 0.44 -6.51 21.10
CA GLY A 173 1.26 -7.16 22.13
C GLY A 173 1.74 -6.23 23.24
N THR A 174 1.19 -5.03 23.36
CA THR A 174 1.42 -4.12 24.50
C THR A 174 0.69 -4.66 25.74
N LEU A 175 1.32 -4.48 26.91
CA LEU A 175 0.71 -4.84 28.20
C LEU A 175 0.12 -3.60 28.83
N VAL A 176 -1.10 -3.70 29.35
CA VAL A 176 -1.77 -2.61 30.04
C VAL A 176 -2.37 -3.14 31.34
N LEU A 177 -2.00 -2.52 32.45
CA LEU A 177 -2.59 -2.78 33.75
C LEU A 177 -4.00 -2.20 33.80
N VAL A 178 -4.92 -3.02 34.27
CA VAL A 178 -6.30 -2.66 34.53
C VAL A 178 -6.62 -2.99 35.98
N ASP A 179 -7.69 -2.38 36.48
CA ASP A 179 -8.18 -2.52 37.85
C ASP A 179 -7.20 -1.99 38.91
N TYR A 180 -7.50 -0.83 39.49
CA TYR A 180 -6.61 -0.12 40.41
C TYR A 180 -6.96 -0.36 41.89
N ASP A 181 -7.75 -1.40 42.15
CA ASP A 181 -8.06 -1.83 43.51
C ASP A 181 -6.79 -2.32 44.22
N GLY A 182 -6.60 -1.91 45.48
CA GLY A 182 -5.43 -2.27 46.28
C GLY A 182 -4.16 -1.46 45.99
N MET A 183 -4.21 -0.49 45.08
CA MET A 183 -3.05 0.33 44.71
C MET A 183 -2.52 1.16 45.86
N TYR A 184 -1.19 1.16 46.02
CA TYR A 184 -0.45 2.06 46.90
C TYR A 184 0.12 3.23 46.09
N VAL A 185 -0.02 4.45 46.60
CA VAL A 185 0.66 5.66 46.11
C VAL A 185 1.27 6.44 47.28
N PRO A 186 2.28 7.31 47.06
CA PRO A 186 3.00 8.00 48.15
C PRO A 186 2.12 8.74 49.15
N ALA A 187 1.01 9.35 48.70
CA ALA A 187 0.03 10.00 49.57
C ALA A 187 -0.63 9.07 50.61
N MET A 188 -0.47 7.75 50.46
CA MET A 188 -1.00 6.73 51.38
C MET A 188 0.04 6.24 52.41
N GLN A 189 1.25 6.81 52.42
CA GLN A 189 2.31 6.38 53.33
C GLN A 189 1.85 6.35 54.79
N GLY A 190 2.06 5.20 55.45
CA GLY A 190 1.68 4.97 56.85
C GLY A 190 0.21 4.55 57.05
N GLN A 191 -0.58 4.44 56.00
CA GLN A 191 -1.91 3.80 56.04
C GLN A 191 -1.77 2.27 56.00
N LYS A 192 -2.84 1.57 56.40
CA LYS A 192 -2.95 0.12 56.28
C LYS A 192 -3.58 -0.29 54.95
N ALA A 193 -3.13 -1.39 54.36
CA ALA A 193 -3.70 -1.96 53.15
C ALA A 193 -5.14 -2.41 53.42
N ARG A 194 -6.04 -2.00 52.54
CA ARG A 194 -7.47 -2.38 52.62
C ARG A 194 -7.72 -3.73 51.95
N GLU A 195 -6.92 -4.00 50.94
CA GLU A 195 -6.93 -5.25 50.20
C GLU A 195 -5.53 -5.84 50.23
N LEU A 196 -5.44 -7.13 50.55
CA LEU A 196 -4.18 -7.86 50.61
C LEU A 196 -3.78 -8.46 49.25
N GLY A 197 -4.58 -8.20 48.21
CA GLY A 197 -4.44 -8.82 46.90
C GLY A 197 -4.85 -10.30 46.88
N SER A 198 -4.79 -10.86 45.69
CA SER A 198 -5.24 -12.21 45.37
C SER A 198 -4.33 -13.26 46.01
N PRO A 199 -4.87 -14.25 46.74
CA PRO A 199 -4.06 -15.23 47.49
C PRO A 199 -3.00 -15.96 46.67
N ASP A 200 -3.28 -16.25 45.40
CA ASP A 200 -2.36 -16.96 44.49
C ASP A 200 -1.18 -16.11 43.99
N TYR A 201 -1.19 -14.80 44.21
CA TYR A 201 -0.15 -13.85 43.79
C TYR A 201 0.34 -12.95 44.94
N ARG A 202 -0.20 -13.13 46.14
CA ARG A 202 0.15 -12.40 47.36
C ARG A 202 1.38 -13.01 48.03
N HIS A 203 2.28 -12.16 48.53
CA HIS A 203 3.40 -12.61 49.36
C HIS A 203 2.90 -13.32 50.65
N PRO A 204 3.45 -14.47 51.07
CA PRO A 204 2.93 -15.26 52.21
C PRO A 204 2.90 -14.53 53.55
N MET A 205 3.82 -13.58 53.75
CA MET A 205 3.91 -12.76 54.95
C MET A 205 3.16 -11.42 54.83
N ARG A 206 2.47 -11.12 53.72
CA ARG A 206 1.80 -9.82 53.53
C ARG A 206 0.70 -9.63 54.58
N THR A 207 0.80 -8.57 55.37
CA THR A 207 -0.25 -8.11 56.29
C THR A 207 -0.77 -6.75 55.84
N GLU A 208 -1.80 -6.25 56.52
CA GLU A 208 -2.31 -4.89 56.29
C GLU A 208 -1.26 -3.80 56.59
N ASP A 209 -0.25 -4.10 57.41
CA ASP A 209 0.80 -3.14 57.75
C ASP A 209 1.90 -3.06 56.67
N CYS A 210 1.95 -4.01 55.74
CA CYS A 210 2.94 -4.07 54.65
C CYS A 210 2.55 -3.19 53.45
N PHE A 211 1.84 -2.07 53.65
CA PHE A 211 1.28 -1.26 52.57
C PHE A 211 2.25 -0.17 52.10
N ASN A 212 3.06 -0.50 51.10
CA ASN A 212 4.10 0.38 50.54
C ASN A 212 4.34 0.11 49.03
N GLU A 213 5.33 0.77 48.45
CA GLU A 213 5.71 0.66 47.03
C GLU A 213 6.29 -0.71 46.63
N HIS A 214 6.52 -1.62 47.59
CA HIS A 214 7.13 -2.94 47.37
C HIS A 214 6.12 -4.10 47.39
N ILE A 215 4.83 -3.82 47.57
CA ILE A 215 3.78 -4.86 47.65
C ILE A 215 3.67 -5.74 46.40
N ASP A 216 4.18 -5.28 45.26
CA ASP A 216 4.17 -6.02 44.00
C ASP A 216 5.48 -6.77 43.69
N ASP A 217 6.52 -6.65 44.51
CA ASP A 217 7.81 -7.28 44.23
C ASP A 217 7.69 -8.82 44.08
N PHE A 218 6.91 -9.44 44.96
CA PHE A 218 6.61 -10.87 44.90
C PHE A 218 5.80 -11.28 43.67
N PRO A 219 4.61 -10.72 43.37
CA PRO A 219 3.85 -11.10 42.18
C PRO A 219 4.60 -10.82 40.88
N LEU A 220 5.39 -9.74 40.80
CA LEU A 220 6.23 -9.45 39.64
C LEU A 220 7.26 -10.56 39.39
N ALA A 221 7.97 -10.99 40.44
CA ALA A 221 8.97 -12.04 40.35
C ALA A 221 8.31 -13.39 40.00
N LEU A 222 7.17 -13.70 40.61
CA LEU A 222 6.39 -14.91 40.39
C LEU A 222 5.87 -15.02 38.95
N ILE A 223 5.21 -13.97 38.44
CA ILE A 223 4.65 -13.96 37.09
C ILE A 223 5.78 -14.00 36.06
N GLY A 224 6.84 -13.20 36.24
CA GLY A 224 7.99 -13.19 35.33
C GLY A 224 8.68 -14.54 35.23
N MET A 225 8.94 -15.19 36.38
CA MET A 225 9.49 -16.54 36.43
C MET A 225 8.55 -17.56 35.78
N SER A 226 7.25 -17.48 36.06
CA SER A 226 6.24 -18.40 35.50
C SER A 226 6.16 -18.29 33.97
N LEU A 227 6.12 -17.07 33.43
CA LEU A 227 6.11 -16.84 31.99
C LEU A 227 7.38 -17.39 31.33
N LYS A 228 8.56 -17.15 31.91
CA LYS A 228 9.83 -17.69 31.38
C LYS A 228 9.86 -19.22 31.45
N ALA A 229 9.36 -19.83 32.52
CA ALA A 229 9.25 -21.27 32.64
C ALA A 229 8.36 -21.86 31.55
N ILE A 230 7.16 -21.30 31.36
CA ILE A 230 6.21 -21.71 30.31
C ILE A 230 6.81 -21.53 28.91
N ALA A 231 7.57 -20.47 28.68
CA ALA A 231 8.25 -20.21 27.41
C ALA A 231 9.41 -21.19 27.14
N LEU A 232 10.00 -21.80 28.17
CA LEU A 232 11.04 -22.82 28.05
C LEU A 232 10.43 -24.23 27.90
N ASP A 233 9.40 -24.52 28.69
CA ASP A 233 8.67 -25.78 28.72
C ASP A 233 7.16 -25.54 28.89
N SER A 234 6.43 -25.54 27.77
CA SER A 234 4.98 -25.32 27.75
C SER A 234 4.18 -26.46 28.38
N SER A 235 4.78 -27.64 28.59
CA SER A 235 4.11 -28.77 29.22
C SER A 235 3.79 -28.53 30.70
N LEU A 236 4.53 -27.61 31.35
CA LEU A 236 4.30 -27.20 32.73
C LEU A 236 2.91 -26.61 32.94
N LEU A 237 2.39 -25.87 31.96
CA LEU A 237 1.03 -25.31 32.02
C LEU A 237 -0.03 -26.36 31.62
N GLN A 238 0.26 -27.20 30.62
CA GLN A 238 -0.69 -28.22 30.14
C GLN A 238 -1.04 -29.27 31.19
N ASN A 239 -0.12 -29.53 32.13
CA ASN A 239 -0.34 -30.46 33.24
C ASN A 239 -1.00 -29.81 34.46
N ASN A 240 -1.25 -28.49 34.44
CA ASN A 240 -1.87 -27.75 35.53
C ASN A 240 -3.37 -27.56 35.24
N ALA A 241 -4.23 -28.10 36.11
CA ALA A 241 -5.68 -28.19 35.85
C ALA A 241 -6.49 -26.92 36.21
N LYS A 242 -5.84 -25.82 36.61
CA LYS A 242 -6.52 -24.56 37.00
C LYS A 242 -6.49 -23.57 35.85
N SER A 243 -7.66 -23.14 35.37
CA SER A 243 -7.80 -22.25 34.21
C SER A 243 -7.36 -20.81 34.45
N ASP A 244 -7.30 -20.37 35.72
CA ASP A 244 -7.22 -18.95 36.09
C ASP A 244 -5.87 -18.59 36.77
N SER A 245 -4.85 -19.43 36.59
CA SER A 245 -3.51 -19.22 37.16
C SER A 245 -2.43 -19.66 36.17
N LEU A 246 -1.22 -19.10 36.28
CA LEU A 246 -0.07 -19.59 35.53
C LEU A 246 0.43 -20.94 36.11
N LEU A 247 1.43 -20.92 36.99
CA LEU A 247 2.04 -22.16 37.49
C LEU A 247 1.77 -22.48 38.96
N PHE A 248 1.44 -21.47 39.78
CA PHE A 248 1.42 -21.58 41.24
C PHE A 248 0.08 -21.17 41.84
N SER A 249 -0.15 -21.61 43.08
CA SER A 249 -1.27 -21.22 43.92
C SER A 249 -0.83 -20.92 45.36
N GLU A 250 -1.72 -20.33 46.18
CA GLU A 250 -1.39 -19.90 47.55
C GLU A 250 -0.73 -21.02 48.39
N SER A 251 -1.21 -22.26 48.25
CA SER A 251 -0.66 -23.39 49.01
C SER A 251 0.79 -23.71 48.67
N ASP A 252 1.24 -23.40 47.46
CA ASP A 252 2.60 -23.70 46.98
C ASP A 252 3.66 -22.83 47.67
N PHE A 253 3.28 -21.65 48.14
CA PHE A 253 4.21 -20.70 48.75
C PHE A 253 4.36 -20.89 50.27
N LYS A 254 3.45 -21.62 50.92
CA LYS A 254 3.50 -21.88 52.37
C LYS A 254 4.63 -22.84 52.74
N ASP A 255 4.94 -23.78 51.85
CA ASP A 255 6.11 -24.68 51.96
C ASP A 255 6.79 -24.82 50.59
N ILE A 256 7.56 -23.80 50.23
CA ILE A 256 8.23 -23.72 48.94
C ILE A 256 9.28 -24.83 48.73
N GLY A 257 9.84 -25.37 49.82
CA GLY A 257 10.87 -26.41 49.78
C GLY A 257 10.31 -27.75 49.31
N ASP A 258 9.05 -28.04 49.65
CA ASP A 258 8.38 -29.27 49.26
C ASP A 258 7.47 -29.17 48.03
N CYS A 259 7.24 -27.96 47.51
CA CYS A 259 6.46 -27.70 46.31
C CYS A 259 6.95 -28.50 45.08
N LEU A 260 6.05 -29.33 44.52
CA LEU A 260 6.35 -30.16 43.33
C LEU A 260 6.64 -29.31 42.08
N MET A 261 5.98 -28.16 41.94
CA MET A 261 6.23 -27.24 40.82
C MET A 261 7.65 -26.69 40.91
N MET A 262 8.10 -26.26 42.10
CA MET A 262 9.48 -25.81 42.33
C MET A 262 10.52 -26.90 42.00
N LYS A 263 10.23 -28.15 42.37
CA LYS A 263 11.09 -29.30 42.02
C LYS A 263 11.17 -29.50 40.50
N SER A 264 10.09 -29.27 39.78
CA SER A 264 10.03 -29.39 38.31
C SER A 264 10.83 -28.28 37.61
N LEU A 265 10.82 -27.06 38.17
CA LEU A 265 11.56 -25.91 37.63
C LEU A 265 13.09 -26.05 37.72
N TYR A 266 13.63 -26.93 38.57
CA TYR A 266 15.07 -27.16 38.65
C TYR A 266 15.70 -27.59 37.32
N ALA A 267 14.95 -28.30 36.48
CA ALA A 267 15.41 -28.71 35.16
C ALA A 267 15.72 -27.52 34.23
N LEU A 268 15.16 -26.34 34.50
CA LEU A 268 15.30 -25.13 33.69
C LEU A 268 16.46 -24.21 34.13
N LEU A 269 17.11 -24.49 35.27
CA LEU A 269 18.18 -23.64 35.83
C LEU A 269 19.43 -23.49 34.94
N ASN A 270 19.57 -24.31 33.90
CA ASN A 270 20.64 -24.15 32.91
C ASN A 270 20.43 -22.92 31.99
N ASP A 271 19.21 -22.38 31.89
CA ASP A 271 18.96 -21.11 31.20
C ASP A 271 19.29 -19.93 32.12
N ALA A 272 20.25 -19.09 31.71
CA ALA A 272 20.77 -18.01 32.56
C ALA A 272 19.72 -16.96 32.94
N GLU A 273 18.79 -16.66 32.02
CA GLU A 273 17.71 -15.70 32.28
C GLU A 273 16.65 -16.27 33.22
N PHE A 274 16.30 -17.54 33.06
CA PHE A 274 15.42 -18.25 33.97
C PHE A 274 16.05 -18.36 35.36
N SER A 275 17.32 -18.77 35.46
CA SER A 275 18.06 -18.84 36.73
C SER A 275 18.06 -17.50 37.47
N LYS A 276 18.21 -16.39 36.73
CA LYS A 276 18.11 -15.03 37.27
C LYS A 276 16.70 -14.72 37.83
N LEU A 277 15.64 -15.01 37.07
CA LEU A 277 14.25 -14.80 37.53
C LEU A 277 13.88 -15.72 38.69
N TYR A 278 14.39 -16.96 38.70
CA TYR A 278 14.24 -17.91 39.78
C TYR A 278 14.91 -17.42 41.07
N ALA A 279 16.13 -16.89 40.98
CA ALA A 279 16.82 -16.29 42.12
C ALA A 279 16.07 -15.05 42.65
N LEU A 280 15.54 -14.22 41.74
CA LEU A 280 14.74 -13.05 42.10
C LEU A 280 13.46 -13.44 42.84
N PHE A 281 12.74 -14.46 42.35
CA PHE A 281 11.57 -15.01 43.03
C PHE A 281 11.92 -15.58 44.41
N THR A 282 13.02 -16.32 44.52
CA THR A 282 13.45 -16.88 45.81
C THR A 282 13.78 -15.79 46.83
N LEU A 283 14.42 -14.70 46.39
CA LEU A 283 14.66 -13.52 47.21
C LEU A 283 13.34 -12.83 47.61
N ALA A 284 12.45 -12.62 46.65
CA ALA A 284 11.14 -11.99 46.87
C ALA A 284 10.24 -12.81 47.80
N HIS A 285 10.41 -14.13 47.85
CA HIS A 285 9.71 -15.02 48.79
C HIS A 285 10.32 -14.96 50.20
N SER A 286 11.63 -14.78 50.29
CA SER A 286 12.36 -14.73 51.57
C SER A 286 12.31 -13.36 52.26
N GLN A 287 12.12 -12.29 51.49
CA GLN A 287 12.08 -10.91 51.93
C GLN A 287 10.89 -10.21 51.28
N GLN A 288 10.13 -9.44 52.07
CA GLN A 288 8.95 -8.73 51.56
C GLN A 288 9.30 -7.59 50.59
N GLU A 289 10.53 -7.06 50.66
CA GLU A 289 10.95 -5.88 49.91
C GLU A 289 12.23 -6.17 49.12
N LEU A 290 12.25 -5.83 47.84
CA LEU A 290 13.41 -5.94 46.95
C LEU A 290 14.08 -4.58 46.71
N SER A 291 13.90 -3.60 47.60
CA SER A 291 14.44 -2.24 47.48
C SER A 291 15.96 -2.17 47.24
N ALA A 292 16.73 -3.13 47.76
CA ALA A 292 18.17 -3.24 47.56
C ALA A 292 18.57 -4.01 46.27
N VAL A 293 17.60 -4.58 45.56
CA VAL A 293 17.80 -5.38 44.35
C VAL A 293 17.53 -4.52 43.13
N SER A 294 18.45 -4.56 42.15
CA SER A 294 18.27 -3.77 40.94
C SER A 294 17.12 -4.31 40.08
N PHE A 295 16.12 -3.47 39.78
CA PHE A 295 15.05 -3.75 38.80
C PHE A 295 15.60 -4.20 37.43
N ARG A 296 16.86 -3.86 37.11
CA ARG A 296 17.54 -4.33 35.89
C ARG A 296 17.68 -5.84 35.81
N LEU A 297 17.53 -6.57 36.91
CA LEU A 297 17.48 -8.02 36.90
C LEU A 297 16.27 -8.57 36.12
N PHE A 298 15.19 -7.81 35.98
CA PHE A 298 14.10 -8.17 35.07
C PHE A 298 14.46 -7.99 33.59
N LEU A 299 15.47 -7.19 33.22
CA LEU A 299 15.78 -6.96 31.80
C LEU A 299 16.31 -8.24 31.13
N LEU A 300 15.48 -8.84 30.29
CA LEU A 300 15.82 -9.98 29.45
C LEU A 300 16.35 -9.49 28.10
N ASN A 301 17.07 -10.35 27.38
CA ASN A 301 17.44 -10.06 26.00
C ASN A 301 16.20 -10.06 25.12
N LYS A 302 16.14 -9.11 24.17
CA LYS A 302 15.07 -9.10 23.18
C LYS A 302 15.18 -10.36 22.34
N VAL A 303 14.10 -11.11 22.26
CA VAL A 303 14.01 -12.33 21.44
C VAL A 303 14.09 -11.92 19.98
N GLU A 304 15.10 -12.41 19.27
CA GLU A 304 15.13 -12.26 17.82
C GLU A 304 14.02 -13.12 17.22
N LYS A 305 13.22 -12.52 16.34
CA LYS A 305 12.26 -13.30 15.56
C LYS A 305 13.05 -14.41 14.87
N PRO A 306 12.66 -15.69 14.98
CA PRO A 306 13.34 -16.76 14.29
C PRO A 306 13.52 -16.34 12.84
N ILE A 307 14.78 -16.28 12.40
CA ILE A 307 15.07 -16.17 10.99
C ILE A 307 14.44 -17.45 10.41
N GLU A 308 13.32 -17.32 9.71
CA GLU A 308 12.87 -18.39 8.83
C GLU A 308 14.11 -18.75 8.00
N GLU A 309 14.61 -19.99 8.11
CA GLU A 309 15.66 -20.49 7.22
C GLU A 309 15.27 -20.03 5.81
N VAL A 310 16.03 -19.06 5.27
CA VAL A 310 15.78 -18.57 3.93
C VAL A 310 16.23 -19.70 3.03
N PHE A 311 15.30 -20.60 2.72
CA PHE A 311 15.49 -21.63 1.73
C PHE A 311 15.62 -20.93 0.39
N PHE A 312 16.83 -20.47 0.05
CA PHE A 312 17.09 -19.71 -1.16
C PHE A 312 16.59 -20.50 -2.37
N THR A 313 15.50 -20.01 -2.96
CA THR A 313 14.88 -20.60 -4.15
C THR A 313 15.57 -20.13 -5.43
N GLU A 314 16.47 -19.15 -5.35
CA GLU A 314 17.35 -18.78 -6.45
C GLU A 314 18.40 -19.87 -6.71
N ALA A 315 18.49 -20.28 -7.98
CA ALA A 315 19.54 -21.16 -8.46
C ALA A 315 20.79 -20.37 -8.82
N THR A 316 21.96 -20.85 -8.41
CA THR A 316 23.25 -20.21 -8.70
C THR A 316 23.79 -20.65 -10.07
N GLU A 317 24.78 -19.92 -10.60
CA GLU A 317 25.48 -20.35 -11.83
C GLU A 317 26.18 -21.71 -11.65
N GLU A 318 26.73 -21.98 -10.46
CA GLU A 318 27.35 -23.27 -10.15
C GLU A 318 26.34 -24.41 -10.13
N ASP A 319 25.13 -24.18 -9.60
CA ASP A 319 24.03 -25.16 -9.62
C ASP A 319 23.77 -25.61 -11.06
N PHE A 320 23.69 -24.68 -12.02
CA PHE A 320 23.48 -25.01 -13.43
C PHE A 320 24.68 -25.68 -14.10
N LYS A 321 25.90 -25.29 -13.75
CA LYS A 321 27.14 -25.83 -14.34
C LYS A 321 27.32 -27.31 -14.04
N TYR A 322 27.00 -27.73 -12.82
CA TYR A 322 27.15 -29.11 -12.36
C TYR A 322 25.82 -29.85 -12.23
N ALA A 323 24.78 -29.35 -12.91
CA ALA A 323 23.45 -29.93 -12.84
C ALA A 323 23.43 -31.37 -13.37
N ILE A 324 22.77 -32.23 -12.62
CA ILE A 324 22.41 -33.58 -13.06
C ILE A 324 21.00 -33.53 -13.69
N LYS A 325 20.68 -34.51 -14.52
CA LYS A 325 19.37 -34.60 -15.17
C LYS A 325 18.68 -35.91 -14.82
N ASP A 326 17.36 -35.86 -14.74
CA ASP A 326 16.53 -37.06 -14.72
C ASP A 326 16.26 -37.58 -16.15
N GLU A 327 15.39 -38.60 -16.25
CA GLU A 327 15.01 -39.24 -17.51
C GLU A 327 14.23 -38.32 -18.47
N TYR A 328 13.58 -37.27 -17.96
CA TYR A 328 12.86 -36.27 -18.74
C TYR A 328 13.73 -35.05 -19.10
N GLY A 329 14.99 -35.04 -18.66
CA GLY A 329 15.93 -33.95 -18.88
C GLY A 329 15.79 -32.77 -17.93
N VAL A 330 15.00 -32.89 -16.86
CA VAL A 330 14.85 -31.89 -15.79
C VAL A 330 16.14 -31.81 -15.00
N LYS A 331 16.63 -30.58 -14.82
CA LYS A 331 17.90 -30.30 -14.16
C LYS A 331 17.73 -30.18 -12.66
N TYR A 332 18.60 -30.85 -11.93
CA TYR A 332 18.75 -30.78 -10.48
C TYR A 332 20.16 -30.36 -10.12
N SER A 333 20.36 -29.76 -8.94
CA SER A 333 21.70 -29.49 -8.39
C SER A 333 22.51 -30.77 -8.29
N ARG A 334 23.84 -30.64 -8.18
CA ARG A 334 24.76 -31.79 -8.14
C ARG A 334 24.42 -32.81 -7.04
N ASP A 335 23.94 -32.33 -5.89
CA ASP A 335 23.51 -33.14 -4.75
C ASP A 335 22.05 -33.61 -4.85
N GLY A 336 21.31 -33.18 -5.87
CA GLY A 336 19.90 -33.51 -6.09
C GLY A 336 18.92 -32.74 -5.20
N LYS A 337 19.38 -31.84 -4.33
CA LYS A 337 18.53 -31.14 -3.35
C LYS A 337 17.70 -30.01 -3.94
N LYS A 338 18.11 -29.41 -5.06
CA LYS A 338 17.38 -28.34 -5.74
C LYS A 338 16.90 -28.81 -7.12
N LEU A 339 15.61 -28.63 -7.43
CA LEU A 339 15.09 -28.69 -8.79
C LEU A 339 15.31 -27.33 -9.45
N LEU A 340 16.19 -27.28 -10.44
CA LEU A 340 16.69 -26.03 -11.03
C LEU A 340 15.86 -25.58 -12.22
N ARG A 341 15.63 -26.47 -13.20
CA ARG A 341 14.94 -26.12 -14.45
C ARG A 341 14.51 -27.33 -15.27
N ALA A 342 13.27 -27.34 -15.73
CA ALA A 342 12.73 -28.25 -16.72
C ALA A 342 12.76 -27.64 -18.14
N SER A 343 12.72 -28.52 -19.14
CA SER A 343 12.55 -28.10 -20.53
C SER A 343 11.10 -27.73 -20.81
N HIS A 344 10.86 -26.74 -21.68
CA HIS A 344 9.51 -26.43 -22.18
C HIS A 344 8.87 -27.60 -22.97
N SER A 345 9.68 -28.59 -23.36
CA SER A 345 9.22 -29.81 -24.02
C SER A 345 8.77 -30.91 -23.05
N LEU A 346 8.91 -30.72 -21.73
CA LEU A 346 8.41 -31.68 -20.73
C LEU A 346 6.88 -31.73 -20.82
N TRP A 347 6.32 -32.88 -21.21
CA TRP A 347 4.89 -33.02 -21.47
C TRP A 347 4.37 -34.33 -20.91
N GLU A 348 4.01 -34.31 -19.63
CA GLU A 348 3.61 -35.51 -18.90
C GLU A 348 2.21 -35.34 -18.29
N GLU A 349 1.44 -36.43 -18.27
CA GLU A 349 0.17 -36.45 -17.54
C GLU A 349 0.42 -36.25 -16.03
N GLU A 350 1.48 -36.86 -15.50
CA GLU A 350 1.91 -36.70 -14.11
C GLU A 350 3.44 -36.68 -14.03
N TYR A 351 4.00 -35.62 -13.46
CA TYR A 351 5.43 -35.51 -13.18
C TYR A 351 5.69 -35.64 -11.68
N VAL A 352 6.53 -36.60 -11.30
CA VAL A 352 6.92 -36.84 -9.90
C VAL A 352 8.29 -36.23 -9.67
N VAL A 353 8.37 -35.26 -8.75
CA VAL A 353 9.66 -34.68 -8.36
C VAL A 353 10.48 -35.73 -7.62
N ARG A 354 11.75 -35.88 -8.03
CA ARG A 354 12.71 -36.82 -7.45
C ARG A 354 12.77 -36.77 -5.92
N GLU A 355 12.68 -37.93 -5.28
CA GLU A 355 12.85 -38.08 -3.82
C GLU A 355 14.21 -37.54 -3.34
N GLY A 356 14.24 -36.87 -2.19
CA GLY A 356 15.43 -36.19 -1.68
C GLY A 356 15.60 -34.74 -2.16
N THR A 357 14.75 -34.27 -3.08
CA THR A 357 14.68 -32.84 -3.43
C THR A 357 14.10 -32.06 -2.26
N GLU A 358 14.75 -30.97 -1.86
CA GLU A 358 14.36 -30.10 -0.75
C GLU A 358 13.78 -28.76 -1.24
N VAL A 359 14.21 -28.27 -2.41
CA VAL A 359 13.84 -26.94 -2.93
C VAL A 359 13.39 -27.04 -4.39
N ILE A 360 12.24 -26.44 -4.70
CA ILE A 360 11.89 -26.10 -6.09
C ILE A 360 12.33 -24.67 -6.36
N CYS A 361 13.27 -24.46 -7.28
CA CYS A 361 13.79 -23.14 -7.58
C CYS A 361 12.78 -22.24 -8.32
N ASP A 362 13.09 -20.95 -8.35
CA ASP A 362 12.33 -19.96 -9.10
C ASP A 362 12.24 -20.35 -10.58
N GLY A 363 11.01 -20.36 -11.12
CA GLY A 363 10.74 -20.73 -12.52
C GLY A 363 11.09 -22.17 -12.91
N ALA A 364 11.35 -23.06 -11.95
CA ALA A 364 11.99 -24.34 -12.26
C ALA A 364 11.15 -25.28 -13.14
N LEU A 365 9.82 -25.26 -13.03
CA LEU A 365 8.87 -25.99 -13.88
C LEU A 365 7.98 -25.03 -14.69
N GLN A 366 8.48 -23.83 -15.00
CA GLN A 366 7.71 -22.84 -15.76
C GLN A 366 7.52 -23.24 -17.23
N SER A 367 6.31 -23.00 -17.76
CA SER A 367 5.96 -23.19 -19.18
C SER A 367 6.29 -24.60 -19.70
N THR A 368 5.85 -25.62 -18.97
CA THR A 368 5.89 -27.03 -19.37
C THR A 368 4.48 -27.50 -19.78
N GLY A 369 4.38 -28.73 -20.28
CA GLY A 369 3.12 -29.39 -20.64
C GLY A 369 2.55 -30.30 -19.55
N ILE A 370 3.06 -30.23 -18.30
CA ILE A 370 2.61 -31.12 -17.22
C ILE A 370 1.15 -30.84 -16.81
N ARG A 371 0.38 -31.90 -16.56
CA ARG A 371 -1.00 -31.81 -16.05
C ARG A 371 -1.10 -32.01 -14.54
N SER A 372 -0.30 -32.89 -13.98
CA SER A 372 -0.19 -33.14 -12.54
C SER A 372 1.27 -33.06 -12.10
N VAL A 373 1.53 -32.51 -10.90
CA VAL A 373 2.85 -32.54 -10.27
C VAL A 373 2.77 -33.10 -8.84
N LYS A 374 3.61 -34.10 -8.55
CA LYS A 374 3.76 -34.69 -7.23
C LYS A 374 5.06 -34.26 -6.58
N LEU A 375 4.96 -33.53 -5.48
CA LEU A 375 6.06 -33.10 -4.62
C LEU A 375 6.30 -34.14 -3.51
N PRO A 376 7.54 -34.62 -3.29
CA PRO A 376 7.85 -35.56 -2.23
C PRO A 376 7.88 -34.88 -0.84
N SER A 377 7.79 -35.67 0.23
CA SER A 377 7.82 -35.19 1.63
C SER A 377 9.16 -34.58 2.05
N THR A 378 10.16 -34.57 1.17
CA THR A 378 11.43 -33.88 1.38
C THR A 378 11.37 -32.40 1.00
N ILE A 379 10.37 -31.95 0.23
CA ILE A 379 10.27 -30.54 -0.21
C ILE A 379 9.98 -29.62 0.97
N ILE A 380 10.83 -28.62 1.16
CA ILE A 380 10.75 -27.63 2.22
C ILE A 380 10.32 -26.26 1.68
N SER A 381 10.72 -25.91 0.45
CA SER A 381 10.40 -24.62 -0.16
C SER A 381 10.05 -24.67 -1.65
N ILE A 382 9.20 -23.73 -2.06
CA ILE A 382 8.73 -23.54 -3.44
C ILE A 382 9.02 -22.10 -3.88
N GLY A 383 9.78 -21.96 -4.97
CA GLY A 383 10.23 -20.70 -5.54
C GLY A 383 9.17 -19.88 -6.29
N SER A 384 9.56 -18.65 -6.57
CA SER A 384 8.78 -17.69 -7.34
C SER A 384 8.49 -18.24 -8.73
N GLU A 385 7.24 -18.16 -9.17
CA GLU A 385 6.84 -18.62 -10.50
C GLU A 385 7.26 -20.08 -10.83
N ALA A 386 7.51 -20.92 -9.81
CA ALA A 386 8.05 -22.27 -9.99
C ALA A 386 7.25 -23.13 -10.96
N PHE A 387 5.93 -22.96 -11.02
CA PHE A 387 5.03 -23.69 -11.92
C PHE A 387 4.33 -22.76 -12.92
N ALA A 388 4.83 -21.55 -13.13
CA ALA A 388 4.09 -20.54 -13.87
C ALA A 388 3.84 -20.94 -15.33
N SER A 389 2.72 -20.46 -15.88
CA SER A 389 2.30 -20.65 -17.27
C SER A 389 2.14 -22.12 -17.70
N ASN A 390 2.00 -23.06 -16.75
CA ASN A 390 1.50 -24.40 -17.02
C ASN A 390 -0.03 -24.36 -17.15
N THR A 391 -0.53 -24.01 -18.32
CA THR A 391 -1.96 -23.76 -18.54
C THR A 391 -2.81 -25.03 -18.44
N PHE A 392 -2.23 -26.23 -18.49
CA PHE A 392 -2.95 -27.49 -18.35
C PHE A 392 -2.80 -28.13 -16.96
N LEU A 393 -2.04 -27.51 -16.05
CA LEU A 393 -1.84 -28.01 -14.70
C LEU A 393 -3.18 -27.98 -13.94
N ASP A 394 -3.65 -29.15 -13.52
CA ASP A 394 -4.93 -29.34 -12.84
C ASP A 394 -4.78 -29.80 -11.37
N SER A 395 -3.62 -30.36 -11.01
CA SER A 395 -3.36 -30.92 -9.69
C SER A 395 -1.90 -30.76 -9.24
N CYS A 396 -1.74 -30.46 -7.96
CA CYS A 396 -0.46 -30.31 -7.26
C CYS A 396 -0.68 -30.60 -5.78
N ASN A 397 0.24 -31.32 -5.13
CA ASN A 397 0.24 -31.45 -3.68
C ASN A 397 1.24 -30.48 -3.02
N ILE A 398 0.96 -30.07 -1.79
CA ILE A 398 1.86 -29.32 -0.90
C ILE A 398 2.12 -30.21 0.32
N PRO A 399 3.24 -30.97 0.34
CA PRO A 399 3.58 -31.91 1.41
C PRO A 399 3.67 -31.27 2.80
N ALA A 400 3.53 -32.09 3.85
CA ALA A 400 3.59 -31.66 5.25
C ALA A 400 4.89 -30.91 5.62
N SER A 401 5.98 -31.20 4.91
CA SER A 401 7.32 -30.62 5.06
C SER A 401 7.45 -29.19 4.53
N VAL A 402 6.56 -28.73 3.66
CA VAL A 402 6.67 -27.40 3.03
C VAL A 402 6.48 -26.31 4.09
N LYS A 403 7.53 -25.50 4.28
CA LYS A 403 7.54 -24.37 5.22
C LYS A 403 7.39 -23.03 4.50
N TYR A 404 7.86 -22.95 3.26
CA TYR A 404 7.95 -21.67 2.55
C TYR A 404 7.41 -21.75 1.11
N ILE A 405 6.62 -20.74 0.74
CA ILE A 405 6.26 -20.43 -0.63
C ILE A 405 6.64 -18.97 -0.90
N ALA A 406 7.31 -18.73 -2.02
CA ALA A 406 7.78 -17.41 -2.41
C ALA A 406 6.66 -16.38 -2.60
N HIS A 407 7.01 -15.09 -2.48
CA HIS A 407 6.09 -13.95 -2.57
C HIS A 407 5.49 -13.75 -3.97
N ASN A 408 6.16 -14.22 -5.01
CA ASN A 408 5.59 -14.26 -6.35
C ASN A 408 4.90 -15.62 -6.51
N ASN A 409 3.59 -15.57 -6.76
CA ASN A 409 2.76 -16.76 -6.89
C ASN A 409 3.41 -17.83 -7.80
N PRO A 410 3.76 -19.02 -7.25
CA PRO A 410 4.35 -20.11 -8.03
C PRO A 410 3.48 -20.60 -9.18
N TRP A 411 2.16 -20.50 -9.04
CA TRP A 411 1.16 -21.01 -9.99
C TRP A 411 0.56 -19.91 -10.87
N ARG A 412 1.29 -18.82 -11.05
CA ARG A 412 0.88 -17.74 -11.95
C ARG A 412 0.53 -18.32 -13.32
N GLU A 413 -0.66 -18.01 -13.85
CA GLU A 413 -1.16 -18.51 -15.16
C GLU A 413 -1.47 -20.02 -15.23
N CYS A 414 -1.55 -20.71 -14.09
CA CYS A 414 -2.12 -22.06 -14.01
C CYS A 414 -3.65 -21.98 -13.83
N PHE A 415 -4.40 -22.01 -14.93
CA PHE A 415 -5.84 -21.69 -14.89
C PHE A 415 -6.76 -22.86 -14.49
N HIS A 416 -6.23 -24.08 -14.45
CA HIS A 416 -7.02 -25.31 -14.34
C HIS A 416 -6.87 -26.05 -13.02
N ILE A 417 -6.07 -25.52 -12.08
CA ILE A 417 -5.90 -26.14 -10.77
C ILE A 417 -7.23 -26.06 -10.01
N MET A 418 -7.93 -27.19 -9.94
CA MET A 418 -9.25 -27.30 -9.31
C MET A 418 -9.15 -27.80 -7.88
N ASN A 419 -8.14 -28.61 -7.54
CA ASN A 419 -7.88 -29.10 -6.19
C ASN A 419 -6.36 -29.09 -5.96
N MET A 420 -5.90 -28.40 -4.92
CA MET A 420 -4.55 -28.61 -4.37
C MET A 420 -4.66 -29.49 -3.13
N ASP A 421 -3.88 -30.57 -3.09
CA ASP A 421 -3.77 -31.42 -1.89
C ASP A 421 -2.81 -30.76 -0.89
N ILE A 422 -3.34 -30.13 0.16
CA ILE A 422 -2.55 -29.41 1.14
C ILE A 422 -2.37 -30.27 2.40
N GLN A 423 -1.16 -30.73 2.64
CA GLN A 423 -0.77 -31.51 3.82
C GLN A 423 0.03 -30.66 4.82
N SER A 424 0.66 -29.57 4.36
CA SER A 424 1.39 -28.65 5.23
C SER A 424 0.46 -27.89 6.16
N LYS A 425 0.78 -27.91 7.46
CA LYS A 425 0.13 -27.08 8.48
C LYS A 425 0.40 -25.58 8.30
N ASN A 426 1.37 -25.21 7.46
CA ASN A 426 1.73 -23.81 7.21
C ASN A 426 0.87 -23.15 6.13
N PHE A 427 -0.07 -23.89 5.52
CA PHE A 427 -0.93 -23.36 4.47
C PHE A 427 -2.36 -23.84 4.68
N ILE A 428 -3.33 -23.00 4.33
CA ILE A 428 -4.74 -23.30 4.44
C ILE A 428 -5.49 -22.77 3.23
N ILE A 429 -6.42 -23.56 2.69
CA ILE A 429 -7.38 -23.08 1.71
C ILE A 429 -8.65 -22.70 2.45
N LYS A 430 -9.04 -21.43 2.34
CA LYS A 430 -10.30 -20.91 2.88
C LYS A 430 -11.01 -20.12 1.79
N ASP A 431 -12.28 -20.45 1.55
CA ASP A 431 -13.10 -19.84 0.50
C ASP A 431 -12.43 -19.83 -0.90
N GLY A 432 -11.66 -20.88 -1.22
CA GLY A 432 -10.96 -21.00 -2.52
C GLY A 432 -9.77 -20.05 -2.68
N ILE A 433 -9.23 -19.52 -1.58
CA ILE A 433 -7.99 -18.75 -1.53
C ILE A 433 -6.98 -19.53 -0.69
N LEU A 434 -5.76 -19.67 -1.20
CA LEU A 434 -4.64 -20.27 -0.48
C LEU A 434 -3.92 -19.20 0.35
N TYR A 435 -3.90 -19.42 1.66
CA TYR A 435 -3.22 -18.59 2.64
C TYR A 435 -2.00 -19.33 3.21
N SER A 436 -0.94 -18.61 3.51
CA SER A 436 0.14 -19.08 4.40
C SER A 436 -0.25 -18.93 5.87
N SER A 437 0.54 -19.52 6.78
CA SER A 437 0.35 -19.47 8.24
C SER A 437 0.42 -18.06 8.81
N ASP A 438 1.15 -17.16 8.15
CA ASP A 438 1.18 -15.72 8.44
C ASP A 438 0.08 -14.94 7.69
N PHE A 439 -0.94 -15.62 7.17
CA PHE A 439 -2.11 -15.07 6.48
C PHE A 439 -1.79 -14.23 5.24
N ARG A 440 -0.68 -14.50 4.54
CA ARG A 440 -0.45 -13.92 3.21
C ARG A 440 -1.32 -14.66 2.20
N ILE A 441 -1.97 -13.92 1.31
CA ILE A 441 -2.71 -14.49 0.18
C ILE A 441 -1.70 -14.89 -0.89
N VAL A 442 -1.48 -16.19 -1.07
CA VAL A 442 -0.49 -16.75 -1.99
C VAL A 442 -1.10 -16.96 -3.38
N TYR A 443 -2.27 -17.61 -3.44
CA TYR A 443 -2.96 -17.97 -4.67
C TYR A 443 -4.45 -17.73 -4.53
N GLY A 444 -5.02 -16.97 -5.45
CA GLY A 444 -6.42 -16.57 -5.48
C GLY A 444 -7.22 -17.31 -6.56
N ALA A 445 -8.30 -17.96 -6.10
CA ALA A 445 -9.38 -18.63 -6.84
C ALA A 445 -9.15 -20.10 -7.22
N ILE A 446 -9.69 -21.00 -6.39
CA ILE A 446 -9.74 -22.45 -6.60
C ILE A 446 -11.20 -22.99 -6.81
N TYR A 447 -12.30 -22.21 -6.62
CA TYR A 447 -13.70 -22.68 -6.86
C TYR A 447 -14.76 -21.59 -7.24
N TRP A 448 -16.03 -22.04 -7.43
CA TRP A 448 -17.22 -21.44 -8.08
C TRP A 448 -17.77 -20.07 -7.62
N LYS A 449 -17.12 -19.36 -6.69
CA LYS A 449 -17.64 -18.07 -6.21
C LYS A 449 -17.14 -16.92 -7.10
N SER A 450 -17.96 -15.90 -7.29
CA SER A 450 -17.57 -14.65 -7.98
C SER A 450 -17.39 -13.46 -7.03
N VAL A 451 -17.68 -13.64 -5.74
CA VAL A 451 -17.57 -12.62 -4.70
C VAL A 451 -16.83 -13.23 -3.51
N PHE A 452 -15.79 -12.56 -3.03
CA PHE A 452 -14.92 -13.05 -1.96
C PHE A 452 -14.74 -12.00 -0.87
N ASN A 453 -14.66 -12.45 0.37
CA ASN A 453 -14.10 -11.68 1.47
C ASN A 453 -12.86 -12.43 1.93
N ILE A 454 -11.75 -11.70 2.10
CA ILE A 454 -10.51 -12.30 2.57
C ILE A 454 -10.55 -12.49 4.09
N ASP A 455 -9.70 -13.36 4.63
CA ASP A 455 -9.53 -13.51 6.08
C ASP A 455 -9.03 -12.18 6.68
N ASN A 456 -9.64 -11.71 7.77
CA ASN A 456 -9.34 -10.41 8.39
C ASN A 456 -7.93 -10.31 9.00
N ARG A 457 -7.25 -11.45 9.20
CA ARG A 457 -5.84 -11.48 9.62
C ARG A 457 -4.89 -11.24 8.44
N SER A 458 -5.40 -11.25 7.21
CA SER A 458 -4.57 -11.10 6.01
C SER A 458 -4.02 -9.68 5.91
N LYS A 459 -2.69 -9.57 5.87
CA LYS A 459 -2.01 -8.28 5.72
C LYS A 459 -1.40 -8.08 4.32
N LYS A 460 -1.17 -9.14 3.55
CA LYS A 460 -0.44 -9.05 2.27
C LYS A 460 -1.07 -9.91 1.19
N ILE A 461 -1.08 -9.36 -0.03
CA ILE A 461 -1.43 -10.08 -1.25
C ILE A 461 -0.16 -10.29 -2.07
N CYS A 462 0.16 -11.55 -2.37
CA CYS A 462 1.33 -11.91 -3.18
C CYS A 462 1.21 -11.38 -4.62
N ALA A 463 2.36 -11.24 -5.28
CA ALA A 463 2.36 -10.84 -6.68
C ALA A 463 1.65 -11.90 -7.53
N ASN A 464 0.84 -11.47 -8.50
CA ASN A 464 0.04 -12.31 -9.37
C ASN A 464 -0.94 -13.26 -8.67
N ALA A 465 -1.29 -13.02 -7.40
CA ALA A 465 -2.13 -13.93 -6.62
C ALA A 465 -3.44 -14.28 -7.32
N PHE A 466 -4.14 -13.30 -7.92
CA PHE A 466 -5.42 -13.52 -8.60
C PHE A 466 -5.32 -13.54 -10.13
N LEU A 467 -4.11 -13.53 -10.73
CA LEU A 467 -3.95 -13.49 -12.20
C LEU A 467 -4.66 -14.65 -12.92
N SER A 468 -4.74 -15.82 -12.26
CA SER A 468 -5.43 -17.00 -12.81
C SER A 468 -6.93 -16.77 -13.06
N ASN A 469 -7.53 -15.72 -12.49
CA ASN A 469 -8.93 -15.35 -12.76
C ASN A 469 -9.20 -14.94 -14.21
N ARG A 470 -8.17 -14.63 -15.00
CA ARG A 470 -8.33 -14.24 -16.41
C ARG A 470 -9.09 -15.27 -17.25
N PHE A 471 -8.93 -16.56 -16.94
CA PHE A 471 -9.55 -17.66 -17.67
C PHE A 471 -10.42 -18.57 -16.78
N ASN A 472 -10.70 -18.16 -15.55
CA ASN A 472 -11.59 -18.91 -14.67
C ASN A 472 -13.03 -18.88 -15.21
N LYS A 473 -13.73 -20.02 -15.15
CA LYS A 473 -15.16 -20.15 -15.51
C LYS A 473 -16.04 -19.21 -14.68
N ASN A 474 -15.72 -19.05 -13.39
CA ASN A 474 -16.41 -18.13 -12.48
C ASN A 474 -15.52 -16.93 -12.24
N LYS A 475 -15.73 -15.87 -13.03
CA LYS A 475 -14.89 -14.68 -13.00
C LYS A 475 -15.11 -13.89 -11.70
N LEU A 476 -14.02 -13.47 -11.06
CA LEU A 476 -14.04 -12.56 -9.92
C LEU A 476 -14.79 -11.26 -10.29
N LYS A 477 -15.86 -10.96 -9.56
CA LYS A 477 -16.68 -9.74 -9.71
C LYS A 477 -16.44 -8.72 -8.60
N SER A 478 -16.22 -9.17 -7.36
CA SER A 478 -15.97 -8.29 -6.22
C SER A 478 -15.10 -8.99 -5.17
N ILE A 479 -14.24 -8.22 -4.50
CA ILE A 479 -13.42 -8.69 -3.38
C ILE A 479 -13.31 -7.61 -2.29
N GLY A 480 -13.61 -7.98 -1.05
CA GLY A 480 -13.35 -7.16 0.14
C GLY A 480 -11.91 -7.35 0.62
N LEU A 481 -11.14 -6.26 0.73
CA LEU A 481 -9.70 -6.31 1.08
C LEU A 481 -9.39 -5.87 2.53
N SER A 482 -10.30 -6.06 3.48
CA SER A 482 -10.15 -5.63 4.88
C SER A 482 -8.77 -6.01 5.48
N ASN A 483 -8.10 -5.04 6.12
CA ASN A 483 -6.80 -5.17 6.82
C ASN A 483 -5.56 -5.44 5.95
N ILE A 484 -5.67 -5.40 4.61
CA ILE A 484 -4.48 -5.49 3.74
C ILE A 484 -3.60 -4.25 3.91
N GLU A 485 -2.31 -4.48 4.12
CA GLU A 485 -1.25 -3.47 4.18
C GLU A 485 -0.49 -3.36 2.85
N TYR A 486 -0.40 -4.45 2.09
CA TYR A 486 0.36 -4.54 0.84
C TYR A 486 -0.39 -5.31 -0.26
N ILE A 487 -0.53 -4.69 -1.45
CA ILE A 487 -1.04 -5.33 -2.66
C ILE A 487 0.12 -5.56 -3.63
N GLY A 488 0.44 -6.83 -3.92
CA GLY A 488 1.58 -7.21 -4.76
C GLY A 488 1.47 -6.82 -6.25
N ILE A 489 2.61 -6.90 -6.93
CA ILE A 489 2.73 -6.66 -8.38
C ILE A 489 1.73 -7.55 -9.13
N ALA A 490 0.94 -6.95 -10.03
CA ALA A 490 -0.05 -7.67 -10.85
C ALA A 490 -1.04 -8.54 -10.05
N ALA A 491 -1.25 -8.27 -8.76
CA ALA A 491 -2.08 -9.10 -7.87
C ALA A 491 -3.47 -9.40 -8.44
N PHE A 492 -4.14 -8.42 -9.03
CA PHE A 492 -5.45 -8.53 -9.70
C PHE A 492 -5.37 -8.31 -11.21
N SER A 493 -4.18 -8.41 -11.82
CA SER A 493 -4.08 -8.18 -13.25
C SER A 493 -4.92 -9.19 -14.03
N GLY A 494 -5.63 -8.74 -15.06
CA GLY A 494 -6.45 -9.59 -15.91
C GLY A 494 -7.77 -10.04 -15.29
N CYS A 495 -8.12 -9.58 -14.06
CA CYS A 495 -9.43 -9.79 -13.43
C CYS A 495 -10.52 -8.99 -14.17
N GLY A 496 -10.80 -9.36 -15.42
CA GLY A 496 -11.57 -8.56 -16.37
C GLY A 496 -13.03 -8.33 -15.99
N SER A 497 -13.57 -9.11 -15.05
CA SER A 497 -14.95 -8.97 -14.54
C SER A 497 -15.03 -8.30 -13.17
N LEU A 498 -13.90 -7.91 -12.55
CA LEU A 498 -13.89 -7.20 -11.28
C LEU A 498 -14.58 -5.84 -11.49
N GLN A 499 -15.68 -5.60 -10.79
CA GLN A 499 -16.54 -4.42 -10.94
C GLN A 499 -16.22 -3.35 -9.90
N SER A 500 -15.89 -3.76 -8.69
CA SER A 500 -15.54 -2.88 -7.58
C SER A 500 -14.44 -3.47 -6.72
N VAL A 501 -13.60 -2.58 -6.16
CA VAL A 501 -12.62 -2.91 -5.13
C VAL A 501 -12.53 -1.73 -4.17
N THR A 502 -12.68 -2.00 -2.88
CA THR A 502 -12.43 -1.01 -1.82
C THR A 502 -11.04 -1.29 -1.24
N ILE A 503 -10.10 -0.38 -1.49
CA ILE A 503 -8.74 -0.47 -0.95
C ILE A 503 -8.77 0.17 0.46
N PRO A 504 -8.55 -0.59 1.55
CA PRO A 504 -8.70 -0.05 2.90
C PRO A 504 -7.55 0.89 3.28
N ASN A 505 -7.78 1.73 4.28
CA ASN A 505 -6.77 2.66 4.82
C ASN A 505 -5.52 1.98 5.39
N SER A 506 -5.53 0.67 5.63
CA SER A 506 -4.32 -0.07 6.00
C SER A 506 -3.32 -0.20 4.84
N VAL A 507 -3.72 -0.06 3.57
CA VAL A 507 -2.84 -0.24 2.41
C VAL A 507 -1.84 0.90 2.30
N THR A 508 -0.56 0.60 2.44
CA THR A 508 0.53 1.58 2.30
C THR A 508 1.18 1.54 0.92
N SER A 509 1.02 0.43 0.18
CA SER A 509 1.65 0.23 -1.13
C SER A 509 0.80 -0.62 -2.08
N ILE A 510 0.71 -0.16 -3.33
CA ILE A 510 0.07 -0.85 -4.46
C ILE A 510 1.13 -1.16 -5.51
N GLY A 511 1.39 -2.43 -5.76
CA GLY A 511 2.41 -2.88 -6.71
C GLY A 511 2.10 -2.53 -8.16
N ASN A 512 3.15 -2.47 -8.98
CA ASN A 512 3.03 -2.24 -10.43
C ASN A 512 2.04 -3.22 -11.07
N ARG A 513 1.24 -2.75 -12.03
CA ARG A 513 0.21 -3.54 -12.72
C ARG A 513 -0.88 -4.16 -11.81
N ALA A 514 -0.98 -3.80 -10.52
CA ALA A 514 -1.86 -4.48 -9.56
C ALA A 514 -3.30 -4.69 -10.06
N PHE A 515 -3.90 -3.71 -10.75
CA PHE A 515 -5.26 -3.79 -11.30
C PHE A 515 -5.29 -3.71 -12.83
N SER A 516 -4.18 -4.02 -13.49
CA SER A 516 -4.03 -3.96 -14.95
C SER A 516 -5.08 -4.83 -15.64
N SER A 517 -5.81 -4.28 -16.61
CA SER A 517 -6.84 -4.97 -17.41
C SER A 517 -8.04 -5.48 -16.59
N CYS A 518 -8.34 -4.86 -15.44
CA CYS A 518 -9.63 -5.00 -14.77
C CYS A 518 -10.73 -4.26 -15.56
N LYS A 519 -11.09 -4.82 -16.72
CA LYS A 519 -11.90 -4.14 -17.74
C LYS A 519 -13.27 -3.66 -17.25
N SER A 520 -13.90 -4.36 -16.32
CA SER A 520 -15.21 -4.01 -15.75
C SER A 520 -15.15 -3.11 -14.52
N LEU A 521 -13.97 -2.73 -14.03
CA LEU A 521 -13.81 -1.95 -12.80
C LEU A 521 -14.33 -0.53 -13.02
N GLN A 522 -15.33 -0.11 -12.26
CA GLN A 522 -16.06 1.14 -12.51
C GLN A 522 -15.52 2.33 -11.71
N SER A 523 -15.11 2.09 -10.46
CA SER A 523 -14.55 3.11 -9.58
C SER A 523 -13.50 2.50 -8.66
N VAL A 524 -12.55 3.33 -8.25
CA VAL A 524 -11.53 3.00 -7.24
C VAL A 524 -11.28 4.21 -6.36
N THR A 525 -11.31 3.99 -5.05
CA THR A 525 -10.87 4.98 -4.05
C THR A 525 -9.49 4.58 -3.55
N ILE A 526 -8.48 5.43 -3.78
CA ILE A 526 -7.13 5.24 -3.23
C ILE A 526 -7.11 5.85 -1.81
N PRO A 527 -6.70 5.11 -0.77
CA PRO A 527 -6.71 5.60 0.60
C PRO A 527 -5.55 6.55 0.91
N ASN A 528 -5.72 7.44 1.89
CA ASN A 528 -4.74 8.46 2.32
C ASN A 528 -3.41 7.88 2.85
N SER A 529 -3.31 6.57 3.05
CA SER A 529 -2.10 5.87 3.46
C SER A 529 -1.16 5.54 2.28
N VAL A 530 -1.66 5.61 1.04
CA VAL A 530 -0.85 5.37 -0.17
C VAL A 530 -0.06 6.63 -0.53
N THR A 531 1.25 6.49 -0.72
CA THR A 531 2.17 7.60 -1.02
C THR A 531 2.57 7.71 -2.49
N SER A 532 2.33 6.66 -3.29
CA SER A 532 2.62 6.63 -4.73
C SER A 532 1.68 5.69 -5.47
N ILE A 533 1.38 6.01 -6.74
CA ILE A 533 0.71 5.09 -7.67
C ILE A 533 1.78 4.51 -8.59
N GLY A 534 2.02 3.20 -8.50
CA GLY A 534 3.03 2.51 -9.31
C GLY A 534 2.73 2.46 -10.81
N ASP A 535 3.66 1.92 -11.57
CA ASP A 535 3.55 1.81 -13.02
C ASP A 535 2.40 0.90 -13.44
N ARG A 536 1.65 1.34 -14.47
CA ARG A 536 0.62 0.54 -15.15
C ARG A 536 -0.47 -0.01 -14.21
N VAL A 537 -0.69 0.59 -13.04
CA VAL A 537 -1.59 0.04 -12.01
C VAL A 537 -3.00 -0.18 -12.54
N PHE A 538 -3.56 0.76 -13.31
CA PHE A 538 -4.92 0.69 -13.88
C PHE A 538 -4.92 0.64 -15.42
N ILE A 539 -3.81 0.24 -16.05
CA ILE A 539 -3.75 0.14 -17.53
C ILE A 539 -4.92 -0.71 -18.07
N ARG A 540 -5.61 -0.24 -19.12
CA ARG A 540 -6.74 -0.93 -19.77
C ARG A 540 -7.93 -1.23 -18.83
N CYS A 541 -8.12 -0.48 -17.75
CA CYS A 541 -9.36 -0.47 -16.97
C CYS A 541 -10.46 0.29 -17.74
N LYS A 542 -10.97 -0.32 -18.81
CA LYS A 542 -11.81 0.34 -19.82
C LYS A 542 -13.10 0.94 -19.29
N SER A 543 -13.70 0.35 -18.25
CA SER A 543 -14.94 0.84 -17.61
C SER A 543 -14.70 1.79 -16.44
N LEU A 544 -13.46 2.13 -16.09
CA LEU A 544 -13.15 2.99 -14.95
C LEU A 544 -13.61 4.41 -15.25
N GLN A 545 -14.58 4.92 -14.50
CA GLN A 545 -15.22 6.21 -14.73
C GLN A 545 -14.58 7.32 -13.90
N SER A 546 -14.18 7.00 -12.67
CA SER A 546 -13.58 7.94 -11.72
C SER A 546 -12.52 7.28 -10.85
N VAL A 547 -11.52 8.07 -10.47
CA VAL A 547 -10.47 7.71 -9.52
C VAL A 547 -10.24 8.89 -8.59
N THR A 548 -10.35 8.65 -7.28
CA THR A 548 -9.99 9.66 -6.27
C THR A 548 -8.56 9.40 -5.83
N ILE A 549 -7.64 10.33 -6.15
CA ILE A 549 -6.23 10.28 -5.72
C ILE A 549 -6.05 11.21 -4.50
N PRO A 550 -5.62 10.69 -3.34
CA PRO A 550 -5.49 11.47 -2.11
C PRO A 550 -4.23 12.33 -2.07
N ASN A 551 -4.24 13.39 -1.26
CA ASN A 551 -3.12 14.32 -1.05
C ASN A 551 -1.85 13.68 -0.45
N SER A 552 -1.90 12.41 -0.05
CA SER A 552 -0.72 11.64 0.35
C SER A 552 0.13 11.19 -0.84
N VAL A 553 -0.45 11.12 -2.05
CA VAL A 553 0.24 10.63 -3.25
C VAL A 553 1.18 11.69 -3.81
N THR A 554 2.46 11.36 -3.95
CA THR A 554 3.51 12.28 -4.41
C THR A 554 3.95 12.07 -5.86
N SER A 555 3.62 10.92 -6.44
CA SER A 555 4.00 10.53 -7.81
C SER A 555 2.96 9.60 -8.46
N ILE A 556 2.82 9.72 -9.79
CA ILE A 556 2.02 8.83 -10.63
C ILE A 556 2.94 8.19 -11.66
N GLY A 557 3.09 6.87 -11.59
CA GLY A 557 3.99 6.08 -12.44
C GLY A 557 3.57 5.98 -13.91
N ASP A 558 4.44 5.37 -14.70
CA ASP A 558 4.28 5.27 -16.15
C ASP A 558 3.04 4.47 -16.53
N ARG A 559 2.25 4.99 -17.49
CA ARG A 559 1.04 4.35 -18.01
C ARG A 559 0.02 3.97 -16.92
N ALA A 560 0.01 4.65 -15.77
CA ALA A 560 -0.83 4.32 -14.63
C ALA A 560 -2.33 4.17 -15.00
N PHE A 561 -2.84 5.02 -15.89
CA PHE A 561 -4.21 5.05 -16.40
C PHE A 561 -4.29 4.88 -17.93
N TYR A 562 -3.25 4.33 -18.57
CA TYR A 562 -3.22 4.17 -20.03
C TYR A 562 -4.39 3.31 -20.53
N LEU A 563 -5.12 3.75 -21.55
CA LEU A 563 -6.32 3.08 -22.11
C LEU A 563 -7.49 2.93 -21.11
N CYS A 564 -7.63 3.82 -20.13
CA CYS A 564 -8.85 3.97 -19.33
C CYS A 564 -9.94 4.73 -20.13
N GLU A 565 -10.51 4.07 -21.13
CA GLU A 565 -11.37 4.68 -22.15
C GLU A 565 -12.64 5.38 -21.62
N SER A 566 -13.18 4.95 -20.47
CA SER A 566 -14.36 5.55 -19.80
C SER A 566 -14.04 6.60 -18.72
N LEU A 567 -12.75 6.88 -18.45
CA LEU A 567 -12.35 7.78 -17.38
C LEU A 567 -12.71 9.22 -17.76
N GLN A 568 -13.64 9.81 -17.02
CA GLN A 568 -14.22 11.12 -17.36
C GLN A 568 -13.39 12.28 -16.81
N SER A 569 -12.86 12.11 -15.60
CA SER A 569 -12.00 13.07 -14.92
C SER A 569 -11.02 12.36 -13.99
N VAL A 570 -9.83 12.95 -13.83
CA VAL A 570 -8.86 12.60 -12.79
C VAL A 570 -8.43 13.88 -12.11
N THR A 571 -8.75 14.00 -10.82
CA THR A 571 -8.20 15.08 -9.99
C THR A 571 -6.85 14.64 -9.47
N ILE A 572 -5.79 15.27 -9.96
CA ILE A 572 -4.41 15.05 -9.48
C ILE A 572 -4.16 16.02 -8.32
N PRO A 573 -3.82 15.55 -7.11
CA PRO A 573 -3.66 16.41 -5.93
C PRO A 573 -2.37 17.24 -5.99
N ASN A 574 -2.34 18.35 -5.25
CA ASN A 574 -1.20 19.27 -5.14
C ASN A 574 0.07 18.63 -4.54
N SER A 575 0.00 17.42 -4.01
CA SER A 575 1.16 16.65 -3.56
C SER A 575 1.95 16.02 -4.72
N VAL A 576 1.37 15.88 -5.92
CA VAL A 576 2.01 15.18 -7.05
C VAL A 576 3.02 16.09 -7.75
N THR A 577 4.29 15.70 -7.76
CA THR A 577 5.38 16.51 -8.36
C THR A 577 5.70 16.13 -9.81
N SER A 578 5.29 14.95 -10.26
CA SER A 578 5.58 14.41 -11.59
C SER A 578 4.46 13.52 -12.12
N ILE A 579 4.24 13.56 -13.43
CA ILE A 579 3.30 12.72 -14.18
C ILE A 579 4.11 11.86 -15.15
N GLY A 580 4.06 10.53 -14.98
CA GLY A 580 4.84 9.56 -15.76
C GLY A 580 4.53 9.51 -17.26
N TYR A 581 5.37 8.79 -17.99
CA TYR A 581 5.26 8.56 -19.43
C TYR A 581 3.92 7.86 -19.77
N GLU A 582 3.16 8.36 -20.76
CA GLU A 582 1.83 7.87 -21.16
C GLU A 582 0.82 7.73 -19.98
N ALA A 583 1.00 8.45 -18.86
CA ALA A 583 0.26 8.21 -17.61
C ALA A 583 -1.27 8.15 -17.79
N SER A 584 -1.85 9.01 -18.62
CA SER A 584 -3.28 9.05 -18.95
C SER A 584 -3.52 9.04 -20.47
N SER A 585 -2.60 8.45 -21.25
CA SER A 585 -2.77 8.35 -22.70
C SER A 585 -3.94 7.43 -23.07
N SER A 586 -4.65 7.81 -24.13
CA SER A 586 -5.82 7.13 -24.67
C SER A 586 -7.01 7.03 -23.70
N CYS A 587 -7.11 7.95 -22.73
CA CYS A 587 -8.32 8.17 -21.92
C CYS A 587 -9.37 8.92 -22.75
N THR A 588 -10.08 8.21 -23.63
CA THR A 588 -10.91 8.82 -24.67
C THR A 588 -12.12 9.60 -24.17
N SER A 589 -12.60 9.34 -22.95
CA SER A 589 -13.74 10.05 -22.33
C SER A 589 -13.35 11.23 -21.43
N HIS A 590 -12.05 11.52 -21.28
CA HIS A 590 -11.56 12.55 -20.37
C HIS A 590 -11.94 13.94 -20.91
N GLN A 591 -12.81 14.68 -20.21
CA GLN A 591 -13.33 15.96 -20.72
C GLN A 591 -12.47 17.16 -20.33
N SER A 592 -11.89 17.14 -19.13
CA SER A 592 -11.02 18.20 -18.61
C SER A 592 -9.91 17.60 -17.74
N VAL A 593 -8.74 18.25 -17.76
CA VAL A 593 -7.60 17.89 -16.91
C VAL A 593 -7.14 19.14 -16.15
N THR A 594 -7.14 19.04 -14.83
CA THR A 594 -6.52 20.04 -13.95
C THR A 594 -5.17 19.52 -13.49
N ILE A 595 -4.09 20.14 -13.97
CA ILE A 595 -2.73 19.81 -13.54
C ILE A 595 -2.41 20.68 -12.30
N PRO A 596 -1.96 20.08 -11.18
CA PRO A 596 -1.71 20.82 -9.95
C PRO A 596 -0.44 21.67 -10.00
N ASN A 597 -0.41 22.74 -9.20
CA ASN A 597 0.69 23.72 -9.13
C ASN A 597 2.03 23.15 -8.61
N SER A 598 2.09 21.88 -8.26
CA SER A 598 3.30 21.18 -7.86
C SER A 598 3.99 20.44 -9.00
N VAL A 599 3.31 20.25 -10.13
CA VAL A 599 3.88 19.57 -11.31
C VAL A 599 4.82 20.52 -12.03
N THR A 600 6.07 20.08 -12.20
CA THR A 600 7.13 20.89 -12.86
C THR A 600 7.30 20.57 -14.35
N SER A 601 6.85 19.39 -14.79
CA SER A 601 6.93 18.93 -16.18
C SER A 601 5.76 18.01 -16.54
N ILE A 602 5.29 18.10 -17.78
CA ILE A 602 4.29 17.19 -18.35
C ILE A 602 5.04 16.14 -19.18
N GLY A 603 4.95 14.87 -18.77
CA GLY A 603 5.68 13.76 -19.36
C GLY A 603 5.32 13.45 -20.83
N TYR A 604 6.18 12.63 -21.46
CA TYR A 604 6.00 12.14 -22.82
C TYR A 604 4.64 11.46 -22.98
N GLU A 605 3.87 11.88 -23.98
CA GLU A 605 2.53 11.35 -24.29
C GLU A 605 1.54 11.34 -23.11
N ALA A 606 1.75 12.14 -22.06
CA ALA A 606 0.99 12.04 -20.81
C ALA A 606 -0.54 12.07 -20.98
N PHE A 607 -1.04 12.86 -21.93
CA PHE A 607 -2.45 13.00 -22.29
C PHE A 607 -2.70 12.77 -23.79
N SER A 608 -1.82 12.03 -24.47
CA SER A 608 -1.98 11.71 -25.90
C SER A 608 -3.29 10.95 -26.14
N SER A 609 -3.96 11.22 -27.26
CA SER A 609 -5.21 10.60 -27.68
C SER A 609 -6.37 10.68 -26.68
N CYS A 610 -6.36 11.68 -25.79
CA CYS A 610 -7.52 12.05 -24.96
C CYS A 610 -8.57 12.74 -25.82
N LYS A 611 -9.28 11.96 -26.65
CA LYS A 611 -10.10 12.49 -27.75
C LYS A 611 -11.17 13.47 -27.29
N SER A 612 -11.80 13.27 -26.13
CA SER A 612 -12.85 14.14 -25.57
C SER A 612 -12.35 15.35 -24.77
N LEU A 613 -11.03 15.54 -24.65
CA LEU A 613 -10.45 16.61 -23.84
C LEU A 613 -10.75 17.96 -24.48
N GLN A 614 -11.52 18.82 -23.82
CA GLN A 614 -11.97 20.11 -24.37
C GLN A 614 -11.08 21.28 -23.93
N SER A 615 -10.54 21.21 -22.72
CA SER A 615 -9.67 22.23 -22.13
C SER A 615 -8.61 21.61 -21.23
N VAL A 616 -7.48 22.30 -21.12
CA VAL A 616 -6.39 21.96 -20.20
C VAL A 616 -5.92 23.23 -19.52
N THR A 617 -5.85 23.19 -18.19
CA THR A 617 -5.20 24.24 -17.40
C THR A 617 -3.80 23.80 -17.03
N ILE A 618 -2.78 24.42 -17.65
CA ILE A 618 -1.37 24.20 -17.34
C ILE A 618 -0.94 25.23 -16.28
N PRO A 619 -0.49 24.82 -15.08
CA PRO A 619 -0.14 25.73 -14.01
C PRO A 619 1.24 26.39 -14.20
N ASN A 620 1.44 27.55 -13.57
CA ASN A 620 2.69 28.33 -13.60
C ASN A 620 3.93 27.61 -13.01
N SER A 621 3.76 26.39 -12.49
CA SER A 621 4.87 25.54 -12.05
C SER A 621 5.50 24.75 -13.19
N VAL A 622 4.79 24.55 -14.30
CA VAL A 622 5.26 23.75 -15.43
C VAL A 622 6.29 24.53 -16.23
N THR A 623 7.47 23.93 -16.42
CA THR A 623 8.59 24.53 -17.15
C THR A 623 8.75 24.00 -18.57
N SER A 624 8.18 22.83 -18.87
CA SER A 624 8.26 22.18 -20.19
C SER A 624 7.03 21.31 -20.48
N ILE A 625 6.58 21.33 -21.73
CA ILE A 625 5.55 20.42 -22.28
C ILE A 625 6.27 19.35 -23.11
N GLY A 626 6.16 18.08 -22.72
CA GLY A 626 6.91 16.97 -23.34
C GLY A 626 6.44 16.56 -24.74
N TYR A 627 7.21 15.66 -25.36
CA TYR A 627 6.91 15.04 -26.66
C TYR A 627 5.49 14.47 -26.69
N SER A 628 4.70 14.82 -27.70
CA SER A 628 3.34 14.32 -27.93
C SER A 628 2.38 14.45 -26.73
N ALA A 629 2.66 15.34 -25.77
CA ALA A 629 1.95 15.42 -24.49
C ALA A 629 0.42 15.49 -24.61
N PHE A 630 -0.09 16.20 -25.62
CA PHE A 630 -1.51 16.36 -25.96
C PHE A 630 -1.80 15.98 -27.42
N SER A 631 -0.95 15.16 -28.04
CA SER A 631 -1.14 14.75 -29.44
C SER A 631 -2.48 14.00 -29.60
N GLY A 632 -3.27 14.32 -30.62
CA GLY A 632 -4.54 13.66 -30.90
C GLY A 632 -5.69 14.00 -29.94
N CYS A 633 -5.56 15.04 -29.12
CA CYS A 633 -6.66 15.62 -28.34
C CYS A 633 -7.63 16.38 -29.26
N ARG A 634 -8.42 15.62 -30.03
CA ARG A 634 -9.18 16.14 -31.17
C ARG A 634 -10.18 17.24 -30.80
N PHE A 635 -10.80 17.18 -29.61
CA PHE A 635 -11.77 18.18 -29.14
C PHE A 635 -11.15 19.33 -28.33
N LEU A 636 -9.83 19.42 -28.19
CA LEU A 636 -9.17 20.46 -27.41
C LEU A 636 -9.30 21.80 -28.12
N GLN A 637 -10.09 22.73 -27.55
CA GLN A 637 -10.44 23.99 -28.22
C GLN A 637 -9.46 25.11 -27.91
N SER A 638 -8.93 25.14 -26.69
CA SER A 638 -7.99 26.15 -26.22
C SER A 638 -7.01 25.58 -25.20
N VAL A 639 -5.81 26.14 -25.18
CA VAL A 639 -4.77 25.84 -24.19
C VAL A 639 -4.12 27.14 -23.77
N THR A 640 -4.06 27.39 -22.47
CA THR A 640 -3.28 28.49 -21.91
C THR A 640 -1.91 27.96 -21.50
N ILE A 641 -0.86 28.37 -22.21
CA ILE A 641 0.52 28.05 -21.85
C ILE A 641 1.02 29.14 -20.88
N PRO A 642 1.43 28.79 -19.64
CA PRO A 642 1.86 29.77 -18.65
C PRO A 642 3.26 30.31 -18.93
N ASN A 643 3.55 31.51 -18.41
CA ASN A 643 4.84 32.21 -18.54
C ASN A 643 6.04 31.49 -17.88
N SER A 644 5.83 30.34 -17.26
CA SER A 644 6.88 29.48 -16.74
C SER A 644 7.42 28.49 -17.78
N VAL A 645 6.65 28.22 -18.85
CA VAL A 645 7.05 27.24 -19.87
C VAL A 645 8.14 27.83 -20.77
N THR A 646 9.24 27.10 -20.88
CA THR A 646 10.41 27.50 -21.68
C THR A 646 10.51 26.74 -23.00
N SER A 647 9.84 25.59 -23.12
CA SER A 647 9.88 24.74 -24.31
C SER A 647 8.56 23.99 -24.52
N ILE A 648 8.17 23.89 -25.80
CA ILE A 648 7.07 23.05 -26.29
C ILE A 648 7.71 21.91 -27.10
N GLY A 649 7.53 20.67 -26.67
CA GLY A 649 8.15 19.50 -27.27
C GLY A 649 7.59 19.12 -28.65
N ASP A 650 8.26 18.18 -29.31
CA ASP A 650 7.86 17.70 -30.63
C ASP A 650 6.47 17.04 -30.57
N TYR A 651 5.63 17.32 -31.56
CA TYR A 651 4.25 16.84 -31.68
C TYR A 651 3.34 17.13 -30.47
N ALA A 652 3.73 18.04 -29.56
CA ALA A 652 3.05 18.27 -28.28
C ALA A 652 1.53 18.48 -28.40
N PHE A 653 1.07 19.19 -29.43
CA PHE A 653 -0.35 19.43 -29.75
C PHE A 653 -0.71 18.94 -31.17
N SER A 654 0.06 18.00 -31.73
CA SER A 654 -0.22 17.51 -33.08
C SER A 654 -1.61 16.87 -33.16
N SER A 655 -2.35 17.12 -34.24
CA SER A 655 -3.70 16.60 -34.49
C SER A 655 -4.75 17.03 -33.45
N CYS A 656 -4.52 18.14 -32.73
CA CYS A 656 -5.56 18.85 -31.98
C CYS A 656 -6.48 19.62 -32.94
N VAL A 657 -7.29 18.88 -33.70
CA VAL A 657 -8.04 19.41 -34.85
C VAL A 657 -9.00 20.55 -34.49
N SER A 658 -9.50 20.61 -33.26
CA SER A 658 -10.39 21.68 -32.77
C SER A 658 -9.68 22.88 -32.12
N LEU A 659 -8.34 22.88 -32.00
CA LEU A 659 -7.61 23.97 -31.35
C LEU A 659 -7.70 25.23 -32.21
N GLN A 660 -8.35 26.28 -31.71
CA GLN A 660 -8.67 27.48 -32.51
C GLN A 660 -7.60 28.55 -32.44
N SER A 661 -7.02 28.73 -31.25
CA SER A 661 -5.99 29.73 -30.97
C SER A 661 -4.99 29.20 -29.96
N ILE A 662 -3.77 29.71 -30.03
CA ILE A 662 -2.72 29.44 -29.06
C ILE A 662 -1.94 30.72 -28.75
N THR A 663 -1.83 31.03 -27.47
CA THR A 663 -0.97 32.12 -26.99
C THR A 663 0.32 31.50 -26.48
N ILE A 664 1.41 31.74 -27.20
CA ILE A 664 2.75 31.29 -26.80
C ILE A 664 3.39 32.41 -25.97
N PRO A 665 3.73 32.18 -24.69
CA PRO A 665 4.23 33.22 -23.81
C PRO A 665 5.70 33.58 -24.11
N ASN A 666 6.11 34.79 -23.71
CA ASN A 666 7.48 35.31 -23.91
C ASN A 666 8.58 34.48 -23.19
N SER A 667 8.23 33.51 -22.36
CA SER A 667 9.18 32.57 -21.76
C SER A 667 9.62 31.45 -22.71
N VAL A 668 8.84 31.15 -23.74
CA VAL A 668 9.11 30.02 -24.65
C VAL A 668 10.27 30.37 -25.59
N THR A 669 11.31 29.54 -25.58
CA THR A 669 12.50 29.70 -26.43
C THR A 669 12.51 28.72 -27.61
N LYS A 670 11.82 27.58 -27.47
CA LYS A 670 11.80 26.48 -28.44
C LYS A 670 10.38 25.93 -28.68
N ILE A 671 10.03 25.77 -29.95
CA ILE A 671 8.85 25.03 -30.43
C ILE A 671 9.35 23.81 -31.21
N GLY A 672 8.97 22.61 -30.80
CA GLY A 672 9.44 21.35 -31.38
C GLY A 672 8.89 21.00 -32.76
N ASP A 673 9.43 19.94 -33.34
CA ASP A 673 9.02 19.40 -34.64
C ASP A 673 7.56 18.98 -34.61
N GLY A 674 6.76 19.44 -35.57
CA GLY A 674 5.35 19.08 -35.67
C GLY A 674 4.48 19.49 -34.47
N ALA A 675 4.94 20.41 -33.61
CA ALA A 675 4.29 20.74 -32.34
C ALA A 675 2.78 21.04 -32.46
N PHE A 676 2.34 21.68 -33.54
CA PHE A 676 0.93 21.95 -33.86
C PHE A 676 0.51 21.34 -35.21
N CYS A 677 1.25 20.34 -35.72
CA CYS A 677 0.97 19.71 -37.01
C CYS A 677 -0.43 19.08 -37.01
N GLY A 678 -1.29 19.43 -37.96
CA GLY A 678 -2.66 18.94 -38.09
C GLY A 678 -3.67 19.63 -37.16
N CYS A 679 -3.33 20.78 -36.58
CA CYS A 679 -4.32 21.63 -35.90
C CYS A 679 -5.17 22.39 -36.95
N GLU A 680 -6.11 21.68 -37.56
CA GLU A 680 -6.91 22.16 -38.71
C GLU A 680 -7.73 23.43 -38.41
N SER A 681 -8.18 23.61 -37.16
CA SER A 681 -8.94 24.79 -36.74
C SER A 681 -8.08 25.97 -36.26
N LEU A 682 -6.75 25.84 -36.23
CA LEU A 682 -5.87 26.86 -35.68
C LEU A 682 -5.79 28.06 -36.63
N GLN A 683 -6.47 29.16 -36.27
CA GLN A 683 -6.63 30.33 -37.12
C GLN A 683 -5.67 31.47 -36.77
N SER A 684 -5.21 31.54 -35.53
CA SER A 684 -4.37 32.63 -35.02
C SER A 684 -3.18 32.12 -34.22
N VAL A 685 -1.98 32.59 -34.58
CA VAL A 685 -0.72 32.26 -33.92
C VAL A 685 0.08 33.54 -33.70
N THR A 686 0.54 33.75 -32.47
CA THR A 686 1.51 34.80 -32.13
C THR A 686 2.81 34.16 -31.65
N ILE A 687 3.90 34.40 -32.38
CA ILE A 687 5.25 33.99 -32.00
C ILE A 687 5.91 35.11 -31.19
N PRO A 688 6.27 34.89 -29.92
CA PRO A 688 6.86 35.93 -29.08
C PRO A 688 8.34 36.22 -29.42
N ASN A 689 8.88 37.27 -28.81
CA ASN A 689 10.23 37.79 -29.10
C ASN A 689 11.39 36.81 -28.78
N SER A 690 11.14 35.90 -27.84
CA SER A 690 12.09 34.96 -27.25
C SER A 690 12.25 33.65 -27.99
N VAL A 691 11.34 33.34 -28.94
CA VAL A 691 11.43 32.08 -29.71
C VAL A 691 12.63 32.17 -30.65
N THR A 692 13.60 31.30 -30.39
CA THR A 692 14.87 31.17 -31.12
C THR A 692 14.87 29.96 -32.07
N ASN A 693 14.02 28.98 -31.80
CA ASN A 693 13.96 27.73 -32.56
C ASN A 693 12.50 27.29 -32.79
N ILE A 694 12.19 26.97 -34.04
CA ILE A 694 10.91 26.40 -34.49
C ILE A 694 11.25 25.16 -35.31
N GLY A 695 10.73 24.02 -34.89
CA GLY A 695 10.97 22.73 -35.51
C GLY A 695 10.29 22.56 -36.86
N ASN A 696 10.70 21.51 -37.56
CA ASN A 696 10.18 21.14 -38.87
C ASN A 696 8.68 20.85 -38.77
N ASN A 697 7.88 21.30 -39.75
CA ASN A 697 6.42 21.11 -39.78
C ASN A 697 5.65 21.59 -38.55
N ALA A 698 6.20 22.49 -37.73
CA ALA A 698 5.54 22.93 -36.49
C ALA A 698 4.07 23.33 -36.69
N PHE A 699 3.72 23.92 -37.84
CA PHE A 699 2.36 24.36 -38.21
C PHE A 699 1.82 23.69 -39.49
N SER A 700 2.37 22.55 -39.90
CA SER A 700 1.92 21.84 -41.11
C SER A 700 0.45 21.40 -40.96
N GLY A 701 -0.37 21.65 -41.99
CA GLY A 701 -1.81 21.32 -41.94
C GLY A 701 -2.65 22.23 -41.04
N CYS A 702 -2.11 23.38 -40.62
CA CYS A 702 -2.87 24.45 -39.97
C CYS A 702 -3.46 25.42 -41.01
N ASN A 703 -4.64 25.96 -40.73
CA ASN A 703 -5.31 26.98 -41.54
C ASN A 703 -5.16 28.38 -40.93
N ILE A 704 -3.92 28.84 -40.74
CA ILE A 704 -3.66 30.10 -40.04
C ILE A 704 -4.06 31.29 -40.93
N CYS A 705 -5.04 32.06 -40.46
CA CYS A 705 -5.50 33.28 -41.11
C CYS A 705 -4.75 34.52 -40.61
N PHE A 706 -4.30 34.50 -39.36
CA PHE A 706 -3.64 35.61 -38.69
C PHE A 706 -2.35 35.14 -38.00
N PHE A 707 -1.20 35.58 -38.51
CA PHE A 707 0.11 35.21 -37.98
C PHE A 707 0.88 36.47 -37.58
N ILE A 708 1.20 36.59 -36.29
CA ILE A 708 2.07 37.66 -35.77
C ILE A 708 3.42 37.06 -35.40
N CYS A 709 4.49 37.57 -36.00
CA CYS A 709 5.87 37.24 -35.62
C CYS A 709 6.53 38.42 -34.89
N ASN A 710 6.63 38.35 -33.57
CA ASN A 710 7.39 39.30 -32.75
C ASN A 710 8.82 38.83 -32.46
N SER A 711 9.20 37.63 -32.92
CA SER A 711 10.54 37.06 -32.74
C SER A 711 11.64 37.99 -33.30
N THR A 712 12.75 38.05 -32.57
CA THR A 712 13.97 38.71 -33.06
C THR A 712 14.73 37.85 -34.08
N TYR A 713 14.41 36.55 -34.18
CA TYR A 713 15.09 35.56 -35.04
C TYR A 713 14.30 35.19 -36.29
N PHE A 714 13.01 35.50 -36.33
CA PHE A 714 12.13 35.15 -37.43
C PHE A 714 11.36 36.37 -37.94
N GLN A 715 10.87 36.26 -39.17
CA GLN A 715 9.89 37.17 -39.76
C GLN A 715 9.00 36.37 -40.71
N ASN A 716 7.82 36.87 -41.05
CA ASN A 716 6.92 36.20 -41.99
C ASN A 716 6.48 37.11 -43.12
N ASP A 717 6.05 36.50 -44.22
CA ASP A 717 5.09 37.12 -45.14
C ASP A 717 3.70 36.49 -44.94
N ASP A 718 2.83 36.55 -45.95
CA ASP A 718 1.48 35.98 -45.89
C ASP A 718 1.43 34.44 -45.95
N VAL A 719 2.52 33.78 -46.36
CA VAL A 719 2.55 32.33 -46.66
C VAL A 719 3.61 31.60 -45.85
N CYS A 720 4.79 32.19 -45.68
CA CYS A 720 5.96 31.56 -45.10
C CYS A 720 6.52 32.32 -43.91
N LEU A 721 7.07 31.55 -42.97
CA LEU A 721 7.99 32.02 -41.96
C LEU A 721 9.43 31.86 -42.45
N PHE A 722 10.24 32.89 -42.21
CA PHE A 722 11.64 32.96 -42.57
C PHE A 722 12.50 33.24 -41.34
N ASN A 723 13.81 33.02 -41.47
CA ASN A 723 14.78 33.63 -40.58
C ASN A 723 14.78 35.17 -40.68
N LYS A 724 15.44 35.84 -39.72
CA LYS A 724 15.44 37.31 -39.60
C LYS A 724 16.00 38.05 -40.81
N ASP A 725 16.86 37.42 -41.60
CA ASP A 725 17.45 38.03 -42.80
C ASP A 725 16.65 37.69 -44.08
N LYS A 726 15.58 36.91 -43.97
CA LYS A 726 14.75 36.43 -45.08
C LYS A 726 15.55 35.61 -46.12
N THR A 727 16.62 34.97 -45.67
CA THR A 727 17.52 34.14 -46.49
C THR A 727 17.16 32.65 -46.46
N ALA A 728 16.35 32.21 -45.49
CA ALA A 728 15.88 30.84 -45.38
C ALA A 728 14.39 30.77 -45.08
N ILE A 729 13.66 29.92 -45.80
CA ILE A 729 12.29 29.54 -45.42
C ILE A 729 12.37 28.49 -44.32
N VAL A 730 11.74 28.78 -43.18
CA VAL A 730 11.69 27.89 -42.01
C VAL A 730 10.50 26.95 -42.12
N CYS A 731 9.30 27.49 -42.31
CA CYS A 731 8.09 26.69 -42.51
C CYS A 731 6.99 27.49 -43.20
N ARG A 732 6.06 26.80 -43.84
CA ARG A 732 4.78 27.36 -44.28
C ARG A 732 3.89 27.65 -43.08
N ILE A 733 3.25 28.82 -43.10
CA ILE A 733 2.26 29.24 -42.10
C ILE A 733 0.84 29.28 -42.66
N LYS A 734 0.68 29.41 -43.98
CA LYS A 734 -0.64 29.46 -44.64
C LYS A 734 -0.62 28.67 -45.94
N ASP A 735 -1.70 27.95 -46.22
CA ASP A 735 -1.88 27.26 -47.51
C ASP A 735 -2.05 28.27 -48.64
N CYS A 736 -1.49 27.96 -49.82
CA CYS A 736 -1.52 28.84 -50.98
C CYS A 736 -1.62 28.02 -52.26
N VAL A 737 -2.30 28.58 -53.28
CA VAL A 737 -2.41 27.93 -54.59
C VAL A 737 -1.15 28.15 -55.41
N ASN A 738 -0.59 29.36 -55.38
CA ASN A 738 0.64 29.71 -56.07
C ASN A 738 1.52 30.51 -55.12
N TYR A 739 2.83 30.32 -55.19
CA TYR A 739 3.77 31.08 -54.38
C TYR A 739 5.03 31.46 -55.16
N ILE A 740 5.43 32.73 -55.02
CA ILE A 740 6.68 33.24 -55.57
C ILE A 740 7.65 33.45 -54.42
N ILE A 741 8.69 32.63 -54.36
CA ILE A 741 9.70 32.74 -53.32
C ILE A 741 10.49 34.05 -53.52
N PRO A 742 10.66 34.89 -52.48
CA PRO A 742 11.39 36.16 -52.60
C PRO A 742 12.86 35.97 -53.00
N ASN A 743 13.40 36.91 -53.81
CA ASN A 743 14.80 36.90 -54.27
C ASN A 743 15.85 36.99 -53.15
N SER A 744 15.45 37.29 -51.91
CA SER A 744 16.34 37.25 -50.74
C SER A 744 16.63 35.82 -50.27
N VAL A 745 15.77 34.85 -50.62
CA VAL A 745 15.85 33.48 -50.12
C VAL A 745 16.95 32.73 -50.84
N THR A 746 17.83 32.11 -50.06
CA THR A 746 18.96 31.28 -50.51
C THR A 746 18.76 29.80 -50.23
N SER A 747 17.89 29.44 -49.27
CA SER A 747 17.59 28.06 -48.91
C SER A 747 16.12 27.84 -48.56
N ILE A 748 15.54 26.75 -49.05
CA ILE A 748 14.22 26.25 -48.63
C ILE A 748 14.47 25.17 -47.57
N GLY A 749 13.96 25.36 -46.34
CA GLY A 749 14.16 24.44 -45.23
C GLY A 749 13.50 23.07 -45.42
N ASP A 750 13.89 22.13 -44.56
CA ASP A 750 13.32 20.79 -44.55
C ASP A 750 11.81 20.87 -44.25
N TRP A 751 11.02 20.10 -44.99
CA TRP A 751 9.56 20.05 -44.88
C TRP A 751 8.82 21.38 -45.08
N ALA A 752 9.47 22.44 -45.57
CA ALA A 752 8.93 23.80 -45.57
C ALA A 752 7.50 23.93 -46.13
N PHE A 753 7.18 23.22 -47.22
CA PHE A 753 5.87 23.16 -47.88
C PHE A 753 5.22 21.77 -47.84
N SER A 754 5.74 20.85 -47.02
CA SER A 754 5.23 19.48 -46.96
C SER A 754 3.72 19.46 -46.68
N GLY A 755 3.00 18.59 -47.40
CA GLY A 755 1.56 18.41 -47.27
C GLY A 755 0.72 19.62 -47.70
N CYS A 756 1.29 20.59 -48.41
CA CYS A 756 0.53 21.68 -49.02
C CYS A 756 -0.28 21.15 -50.22
N ASP A 757 -1.42 20.52 -49.94
CA ASP A 757 -2.29 19.89 -50.94
C ASP A 757 -2.91 20.92 -51.91
N SER A 758 -2.90 22.22 -51.58
CA SER A 758 -3.44 23.30 -52.41
C SER A 758 -2.44 23.89 -53.40
N LEU A 759 -1.14 23.71 -53.18
CA LEU A 759 -0.08 24.32 -53.99
C LEU A 759 -0.07 23.71 -55.40
N GLN A 760 -0.32 24.54 -56.42
CA GLN A 760 -0.32 24.19 -57.83
C GLN A 760 0.95 24.62 -58.55
N SER A 761 1.53 25.77 -58.19
CA SER A 761 2.81 26.19 -58.74
C SER A 761 3.67 26.94 -57.72
N VAL A 762 4.98 26.79 -57.83
CA VAL A 762 5.96 27.54 -57.03
C VAL A 762 7.09 28.05 -57.90
N THR A 763 7.38 29.34 -57.81
CA THR A 763 8.49 29.99 -58.49
C THR A 763 9.67 30.10 -57.55
N ILE A 764 10.76 29.40 -57.86
CA ILE A 764 12.01 29.41 -57.09
C ILE A 764 13.00 30.38 -57.78
N PRO A 765 13.45 31.46 -57.12
CA PRO A 765 14.34 32.45 -57.73
C PRO A 765 15.80 31.95 -57.81
N ASN A 766 16.58 32.56 -58.71
CA ASN A 766 18.01 32.24 -58.91
C ASN A 766 18.91 32.49 -57.67
N SER A 767 18.38 33.08 -56.61
CA SER A 767 19.08 33.22 -55.33
C SER A 767 19.10 31.91 -54.54
N VAL A 768 18.17 30.98 -54.78
CA VAL A 768 18.07 29.71 -54.04
C VAL A 768 19.16 28.74 -54.51
N THR A 769 19.92 28.23 -53.56
CA THR A 769 21.01 27.28 -53.78
C THR A 769 20.73 25.88 -53.24
N SER A 770 19.82 25.77 -52.27
CA SER A 770 19.46 24.48 -51.66
C SER A 770 17.97 24.33 -51.37
N ILE A 771 17.44 23.15 -51.63
CA ILE A 771 16.09 22.69 -51.26
C ILE A 771 16.24 21.57 -50.23
N GLY A 772 15.60 21.69 -49.08
CA GLY A 772 15.71 20.75 -47.95
C GLY A 772 15.03 19.39 -48.18
N ASP A 773 15.25 18.48 -47.24
CA ASP A 773 14.63 17.16 -47.20
C ASP A 773 13.11 17.31 -47.06
N HIS A 774 12.34 16.55 -47.83
CA HIS A 774 10.87 16.59 -47.82
C HIS A 774 10.21 17.97 -48.07
N ALA A 775 10.95 18.97 -48.58
CA ALA A 775 10.50 20.35 -48.67
C ALA A 775 9.11 20.55 -49.32
N PHE A 776 8.79 19.81 -50.38
CA PHE A 776 7.50 19.81 -51.09
C PHE A 776 6.81 18.42 -51.05
N ARG A 777 7.17 17.58 -50.08
CA ARG A 777 6.63 16.22 -49.97
C ARG A 777 5.10 16.27 -49.88
N TRP A 778 4.41 15.41 -50.62
CA TRP A 778 2.94 15.35 -50.65
C TRP A 778 2.25 16.65 -51.06
N CYS A 779 2.88 17.55 -51.81
CA CYS A 779 2.15 18.62 -52.50
C CYS A 779 1.39 18.03 -53.69
N LYS A 780 0.22 17.42 -53.42
CA LYS A 780 -0.51 16.60 -54.40
C LYS A 780 -1.03 17.39 -55.60
N SER A 781 -1.27 18.68 -55.44
CA SER A 781 -1.75 19.56 -56.51
C SER A 781 -0.63 20.22 -57.32
N LEU A 782 0.65 20.01 -56.97
CA LEU A 782 1.77 20.72 -57.57
C LEU A 782 1.95 20.25 -59.03
N GLN A 783 1.66 21.16 -59.96
CA GLN A 783 1.68 20.93 -61.40
C GLN A 783 2.98 21.40 -62.03
N SER A 784 3.55 22.51 -61.56
CA SER A 784 4.80 23.03 -62.13
C SER A 784 5.73 23.60 -61.07
N VAL A 785 7.03 23.36 -61.26
CA VAL A 785 8.11 23.96 -60.48
C VAL A 785 9.29 24.25 -61.40
N THR A 786 9.71 25.50 -61.43
CA THR A 786 10.94 25.89 -62.13
C THR A 786 12.11 25.87 -61.15
N ILE A 787 13.02 24.90 -61.31
CA ILE A 787 14.23 24.80 -60.48
C ILE A 787 15.39 25.54 -61.18
N PRO A 788 15.85 26.68 -60.65
CA PRO A 788 16.90 27.47 -61.28
C PRO A 788 18.26 26.76 -61.26
N ASN A 789 19.16 27.16 -62.16
CA ASN A 789 20.53 26.63 -62.25
C ASN A 789 21.36 26.85 -60.98
N SER A 790 20.95 27.81 -60.13
CA SER A 790 21.59 28.08 -58.85
C SER A 790 21.41 26.97 -57.82
N VAL A 791 20.37 26.13 -57.96
CA VAL A 791 20.12 25.01 -57.03
C VAL A 791 21.15 23.91 -57.26
N THR A 792 22.01 23.73 -56.28
CA THR A 792 23.10 22.73 -56.29
C THR A 792 22.82 21.55 -55.37
N LYS A 793 21.83 21.68 -54.46
CA LYS A 793 21.44 20.64 -53.51
C LYS A 793 19.92 20.51 -53.44
N ILE A 794 19.42 19.29 -53.66
CA ILE A 794 18.02 18.92 -53.42
C ILE A 794 18.02 17.79 -52.39
N GLY A 795 17.28 17.99 -51.30
CA GLY A 795 17.16 17.04 -50.20
C GLY A 795 16.39 15.77 -50.55
N ASN A 796 16.56 14.75 -49.73
CA ASN A 796 15.89 13.45 -49.87
C ASN A 796 14.38 13.65 -49.86
N TYR A 797 13.67 13.01 -50.79
CA TYR A 797 12.21 13.06 -50.88
C TYR A 797 11.57 14.47 -50.94
N ALA A 798 12.36 15.53 -51.22
CA ALA A 798 11.91 16.90 -51.45
C ALA A 798 10.62 17.00 -52.28
N PHE A 799 10.47 16.26 -53.37
CA PHE A 799 9.26 16.30 -54.21
C PHE A 799 8.42 15.02 -54.16
N CYS A 800 8.69 14.14 -53.19
CA CYS A 800 8.05 12.83 -53.11
C CYS A 800 6.54 12.96 -52.92
N GLY A 801 5.76 12.36 -53.82
CA GLY A 801 4.30 12.37 -53.80
C GLY A 801 3.68 13.54 -54.56
N CYS A 802 4.48 14.35 -55.27
CA CYS A 802 4.00 15.39 -56.19
C CYS A 802 3.56 14.78 -57.54
N ARG A 803 2.40 14.12 -57.52
CA ARG A 803 1.95 13.27 -58.64
C ARG A 803 1.59 14.02 -59.92
N LEU A 804 1.32 15.32 -59.83
CA LEU A 804 0.82 16.14 -60.95
C LEU A 804 1.89 16.98 -61.65
N LEU A 805 3.17 16.85 -61.26
CA LEU A 805 4.26 17.61 -61.91
C LEU A 805 4.29 17.37 -63.42
N ASP A 806 4.39 18.45 -64.18
CA ASP A 806 4.50 18.45 -65.63
C ASP A 806 5.83 17.87 -66.12
N GLU A 807 5.88 17.49 -67.41
CA GLU A 807 7.08 16.93 -68.01
C GLU A 807 8.31 17.86 -67.91
N PRO A 808 8.21 19.17 -68.16
CA PRO A 808 9.34 20.09 -67.94
C PRO A 808 9.93 20.04 -66.53
N SER A 809 9.09 20.07 -65.49
CA SER A 809 9.52 19.98 -64.10
C SER A 809 10.21 18.65 -63.80
N ARG A 810 9.65 17.54 -64.29
CA ARG A 810 10.22 16.20 -64.13
C ARG A 810 11.56 16.05 -64.85
N LEU A 811 11.68 16.54 -66.07
CA LEU A 811 12.93 16.53 -66.84
C LEU A 811 14.02 17.30 -66.09
N ARG A 812 13.70 18.49 -65.58
CA ARG A 812 14.64 19.30 -64.83
C ARG A 812 15.11 18.62 -63.53
N LEU A 813 14.21 17.97 -62.80
CA LEU A 813 14.58 17.18 -61.62
C LEU A 813 15.50 16.00 -61.98
N LYS A 814 15.22 15.31 -63.10
CA LYS A 814 16.08 14.22 -63.60
C LYS A 814 17.47 14.72 -64.01
N GLU A 815 17.60 15.88 -64.65
CA GLU A 815 18.91 16.50 -64.98
C GLU A 815 19.79 16.70 -63.74
N LEU A 816 19.17 16.94 -62.58
CA LEU A 816 19.85 17.11 -61.30
C LEU A 816 20.08 15.77 -60.56
N ASN A 817 19.97 14.63 -61.28
CA ASN A 817 20.06 13.28 -60.73
C ASN A 817 19.03 12.96 -59.62
N TYR A 818 17.90 13.66 -59.59
CA TYR A 818 16.85 13.42 -58.60
C TYR A 818 15.88 12.32 -59.06
N THR A 819 15.76 11.25 -58.28
CA THR A 819 15.03 10.02 -58.70
C THR A 819 13.75 9.72 -57.93
N GLN A 820 13.45 10.46 -56.85
CA GLN A 820 12.33 10.18 -55.93
C GLN A 820 11.23 11.26 -55.99
N ILE A 821 10.47 11.27 -57.10
CA ILE A 821 9.33 12.18 -57.34
C ILE A 821 8.02 11.52 -56.89
#